data_AF-A0AAN7Q9Z4-F1
#
_entry.id   AF-A0AAN7Q9Z4-F1
#
_cell.length_a   1.000
_cell.length_b   1.000
_cell.length_c   1.000
_cell.angle_alpha   90.00
_cell.angle_beta   90.00
_cell.angle_gamma   90.00
#
_symmetry.space_group_name_H-M   'P 1'
#
loop_
_entity.id
_entity.type
_entity.pdbx_description
1 polymer ?
#
loop_
_entity_poly.entity_id
_entity_poly.type
_entity_poly.pdbx_seq_one_letter_code
_entity_poly.pdbx_strand_id
1 'polypeptide(L)'
;MSEKRKEESESGSPNKKFKTVSVQRPKIEIKKVKSTTLTFQHLELDYYTGTPYPNMPGAPSGPVPVMRMFGVTEAGNSVCCHIHGFSPYFYVLLPSDFTESDCHNFRKVLNNAAIADMQSNPDKITEAVLKVAIVRGKSLMEYQGNEDSNFAKITVVLPRFISACKRLLENGTYKNYHFTAFESNVDIDLRFMVDTKVLGCSWIELPAGKWFKRTKNSKFSITSRCQIECDVSWEDFIAHAPENEWARVAPFRLHSFDIECAGRKGIFPEANVDPVIQIANIVKLYGANDVLTRNVFTLKNCAPIEEEMLEAWAQFVRDLDPDVFTGYNINNFDIPYLIDRAEHLKLKNFDYLGRILNIRSVVKETINQTKFEKRSFKTVNFEGRVAYDMLVVMKRDFKLRSYTLNNACNEILGEQKEYLHYNIITDLQNGDEQTRKRLAVYCIKNADLPLRLLDHVKSFTNDIEIARVTGVSITSLLTKGEQVKVVAQLLRHSQEAGYFMPIHQYTPSTEHYEGATVIEPKRGYYTDPIATLDFNSMYPSIMIAHNLCYSTLLRPLTKEKLGLTSDEVTTTPAQNMFVKSSVQPGLLPQILQQLLAARKKAKAALKDEKDPVMRAVLDGRQLALKISASSVYGFTGAQAGKLPCLEIAGSVTAYGRSMIEQTRLEVEQHYCVANGFENDAQVVYGDTDSVMVNFRVKTLERAMELGREAAELISKKFVKPIKLEFEKVFYFVQ
;
A
#
# COMPACT_ATOMS: atom_id res chain seq x y z
N MET A 1 -49.36 25.44 60.20
CA MET A 1 -49.20 24.09 60.80
C MET A 1 -48.24 23.35 59.88
N SER A 2 -46.93 23.48 60.14
CA SER A 2 -46.12 22.56 60.96
C SER A 2 -45.88 21.26 60.20
N GLU A 3 -44.76 21.08 59.51
CA GLU A 3 -43.50 20.47 59.97
C GLU A 3 -42.71 20.21 58.66
N LYS A 4 -41.39 20.27 58.48
CA LYS A 4 -40.18 20.14 59.30
C LYS A 4 -39.05 20.82 58.52
N ARG A 5 -38.27 21.67 59.20
CA ARG A 5 -36.93 22.12 58.80
C ARG A 5 -35.95 21.40 59.71
N LYS A 6 -35.02 20.60 59.17
CA LYS A 6 -33.61 20.40 59.58
C LYS A 6 -33.06 19.11 58.97
N GLU A 7 -31.73 19.04 58.96
CA GLU A 7 -30.83 18.02 58.40
C GLU A 7 -30.54 18.19 56.90
N GLU A 8 -29.30 18.23 56.42
CA GLU A 8 -27.99 18.30 57.06
C GLU A 8 -27.01 18.74 55.96
N SER A 9 -26.08 19.62 56.32
CA SER A 9 -24.98 20.03 55.46
C SER A 9 -23.92 18.93 55.43
N GLU A 10 -23.92 18.10 54.39
CA GLU A 10 -22.77 17.27 54.06
C GLU A 10 -22.07 17.80 52.80
N SER A 11 -20.82 18.20 53.00
CA SER A 11 -19.81 18.47 51.99
C SER A 11 -19.58 17.24 51.10
N GLY A 12 -20.35 17.13 50.01
CA GLY A 12 -20.10 16.15 48.97
C GLY A 12 -18.84 16.48 48.18
N SER A 13 -17.78 15.69 48.39
CA SER A 13 -16.57 15.70 47.56
C SER A 13 -16.91 15.62 46.05
N PRO A 14 -16.23 16.36 45.14
CA PRO A 14 -16.46 16.23 43.71
C PRO A 14 -15.60 15.08 43.18
N ASN A 15 -15.84 13.85 43.64
CA ASN A 15 -15.29 12.64 43.04
C ASN A 15 -16.42 11.85 42.35
N LYS A 16 -17.08 12.49 41.37
CA LYS A 16 -17.87 11.75 40.38
C LYS A 16 -16.90 11.00 39.48
N LYS A 17 -16.49 9.81 39.91
CA LYS A 17 -15.78 8.83 39.07
C LYS A 17 -16.57 8.67 37.77
N PHE A 18 -15.93 8.94 36.64
CA PHE A 18 -16.44 8.69 35.29
C PHE A 18 -17.06 7.29 35.24
N LYS A 19 -18.37 7.19 34.95
CA LYS A 19 -18.98 5.89 34.59
C LYS A 19 -18.42 5.47 33.24
N THR A 20 -17.34 4.71 33.27
CA THR A 20 -16.69 4.14 32.09
C THR A 20 -17.62 3.07 31.51
N VAL A 21 -18.27 3.37 30.38
CA VAL A 21 -18.70 2.28 29.48
C VAL A 21 -17.42 1.52 29.15
N SER A 22 -17.37 0.21 29.43
CA SER A 22 -16.14 -0.56 29.25
C SER A 22 -15.80 -0.62 27.76
N VAL A 23 -14.84 0.21 27.34
CA VAL A 23 -14.32 0.27 25.96
C VAL A 23 -13.27 -0.81 25.68
N GLN A 24 -12.99 -1.68 26.64
CA GLN A 24 -12.00 -2.75 26.51
C GLN A 24 -12.40 -3.76 25.43
N ARG A 25 -11.41 -4.47 24.88
CA ARG A 25 -11.65 -5.59 23.96
C ARG A 25 -12.35 -6.76 24.67
N PRO A 26 -13.05 -7.64 23.93
CA PRO A 26 -13.61 -8.87 24.48
C PRO A 26 -12.57 -9.70 25.25
N LYS A 27 -13.01 -10.48 26.24
CA LYS A 27 -12.08 -11.33 27.01
C LYS A 27 -11.57 -12.48 26.14
N ILE A 28 -10.31 -12.85 26.36
CA ILE A 28 -9.66 -13.96 25.66
C ILE A 28 -10.21 -15.30 26.15
N GLU A 29 -10.64 -16.17 25.24
CA GLU A 29 -11.16 -17.51 25.56
C GLU A 29 -10.13 -18.65 25.32
N ILE A 30 -8.83 -18.36 25.38
CA ILE A 30 -7.78 -19.37 25.16
C ILE A 30 -7.49 -20.11 26.47
N LYS A 31 -8.11 -21.29 26.64
CA LYS A 31 -7.92 -22.13 27.85
C LYS A 31 -6.65 -22.99 27.83
N LYS A 32 -6.17 -23.43 26.66
CA LYS A 32 -4.98 -24.31 26.52
C LYS A 32 -4.11 -23.98 25.29
N VAL A 33 -3.15 -23.08 25.45
CA VAL A 33 -2.24 -22.61 24.39
C VAL A 33 -1.60 -23.74 23.56
N LYS A 34 -1.11 -24.81 24.20
CA LYS A 34 -0.43 -25.93 23.51
C LYS A 34 -1.31 -26.70 22.52
N SER A 35 -2.64 -26.64 22.69
CA SER A 35 -3.60 -27.33 21.82
C SER A 35 -4.48 -26.36 21.04
N THR A 36 -4.10 -25.08 20.98
CA THR A 36 -4.88 -24.03 20.32
C THR A 36 -4.13 -23.50 19.11
N THR A 37 -4.76 -23.60 17.95
CA THR A 37 -4.37 -22.82 16.77
C THR A 37 -4.81 -21.37 16.98
N LEU A 38 -3.92 -20.41 16.74
CA LEU A 38 -4.25 -18.98 16.79
C LEU A 38 -4.35 -18.43 15.38
N THR A 39 -5.50 -17.86 15.02
CA THR A 39 -5.72 -17.18 13.74
C THR A 39 -5.99 -15.70 13.96
N PHE A 40 -5.34 -14.85 13.18
CA PHE A 40 -5.55 -13.41 13.23
C PHE A 40 -5.27 -12.77 11.87
N GLN A 41 -5.97 -11.69 11.54
CA GLN A 41 -5.62 -10.87 10.39
C GLN A 41 -4.57 -9.84 10.84
N HIS A 42 -3.39 -9.86 10.20
CA HIS A 42 -2.37 -8.84 10.47
C HIS A 42 -2.75 -7.51 9.82
N LEU A 43 -2.34 -6.40 10.41
CA LEU A 43 -2.57 -5.05 9.89
C LEU A 43 -1.26 -4.27 9.73
N GLU A 44 -0.32 -4.48 10.65
CA GLU A 44 1.00 -3.88 10.61
C GLU A 44 2.09 -4.91 10.82
N LEU A 45 3.21 -4.70 10.14
CA LEU A 45 4.41 -5.52 10.21
C LEU A 45 5.61 -4.58 10.34
N ASP A 46 6.43 -4.83 11.34
CA ASP A 46 7.70 -4.15 11.56
C ASP A 46 8.80 -5.15 11.97
N TYR A 47 9.98 -4.62 12.30
CA TYR A 47 11.05 -5.42 12.90
C TYR A 47 11.80 -4.60 13.96
N TYR A 48 12.46 -5.31 14.87
CA TYR A 48 13.37 -4.70 15.83
C TYR A 48 14.61 -5.58 16.00
N THR A 49 15.69 -4.98 16.52
CA THR A 49 16.91 -5.72 16.87
C THR A 49 16.72 -6.37 18.24
N GLY A 50 16.74 -7.70 18.28
CA GLY A 50 16.56 -8.51 19.48
C GLY A 50 17.68 -9.52 19.71
N THR A 51 17.37 -10.52 20.53
CA THR A 51 18.24 -11.66 20.81
C THR A 51 17.65 -12.94 20.21
N PRO A 52 18.48 -13.92 19.82
CA PRO A 52 17.99 -15.18 19.27
C PRO A 52 17.07 -15.92 20.26
N TYR A 53 15.97 -16.46 19.74
CA TYR A 53 15.11 -17.35 20.51
C TYR A 53 15.72 -18.76 20.54
N PRO A 54 15.89 -19.40 21.72
CA PRO A 54 16.49 -20.73 21.81
C PRO A 54 15.75 -21.77 20.96
N ASN A 55 16.49 -22.58 20.22
CA ASN A 55 15.97 -23.65 19.35
C ASN A 55 15.08 -23.18 18.19
N MET A 56 15.10 -21.88 17.85
CA MET A 56 14.54 -21.38 16.60
C MET A 56 15.67 -21.18 15.56
N PRO A 57 15.35 -21.13 14.25
CA PRO A 57 16.33 -20.90 13.18
C PRO A 57 17.06 -19.55 13.30
N GLY A 58 18.06 -19.34 12.45
CA GLY A 58 18.81 -18.08 12.34
C GLY A 58 20.15 -18.09 13.07
N ALA A 59 20.71 -16.91 13.34
CA ALA A 59 22.01 -16.79 13.98
C ALA A 59 21.97 -17.24 15.45
N PRO A 60 22.97 -18.01 15.94
CA PRO A 60 23.00 -18.52 17.31
C PRO A 60 23.33 -17.45 18.36
N SER A 61 23.90 -16.32 17.93
CA SER A 61 24.29 -15.18 18.77
C SER A 61 23.67 -13.88 18.26
N GLY A 62 23.24 -13.02 19.18
CA GLY A 62 22.70 -11.70 18.86
C GLY A 62 23.78 -10.66 18.57
N PRO A 63 23.40 -9.47 18.08
CA PRO A 63 22.04 -9.04 17.75
C PRO A 63 21.44 -9.73 16.52
N VAL A 64 20.12 -9.94 16.50
CA VAL A 64 19.37 -10.48 15.34
C VAL A 64 18.11 -9.66 15.06
N PRO A 65 17.63 -9.59 13.81
CA PRO A 65 16.33 -9.00 13.52
C PRO A 65 15.22 -9.96 13.97
N VAL A 66 14.24 -9.43 14.69
CA VAL A 66 12.99 -10.11 15.03
C VAL A 66 11.88 -9.38 14.32
N MET A 67 11.17 -10.08 13.44
CA MET A 67 10.00 -9.53 12.76
C MET A 67 8.83 -9.52 13.73
N ARG A 68 7.92 -8.57 13.60
CA ARG A 68 6.77 -8.48 14.49
C ARG A 68 5.52 -8.08 13.71
N MET A 69 4.46 -8.87 13.89
CA MET A 69 3.16 -8.64 13.30
C MET A 69 2.15 -8.25 14.37
N PHE A 70 1.37 -7.23 14.08
CA PHE A 70 0.22 -6.82 14.88
C PHE A 70 -1.06 -7.09 14.13
N GLY A 71 -2.09 -7.55 14.83
CA GLY A 71 -3.36 -7.84 14.18
C GLY A 71 -4.47 -8.20 15.15
N VAL A 72 -5.57 -8.69 14.58
CA VAL A 72 -6.82 -8.94 15.31
C VAL A 72 -7.39 -10.29 14.94
N THR A 73 -7.78 -11.08 15.95
CA THR A 73 -8.51 -12.34 15.75
C THR A 73 -9.93 -12.06 15.27
N GLU A 74 -10.62 -13.06 14.72
CA GLU A 74 -12.04 -12.94 14.35
C GLU A 74 -12.94 -12.51 15.52
N ALA A 75 -12.63 -12.94 16.75
CA ALA A 75 -13.34 -12.54 17.96
C ALA A 75 -12.97 -11.12 18.49
N GLY A 76 -12.15 -10.36 17.75
CA GLY A 76 -11.79 -8.98 18.13
C GLY A 76 -10.67 -8.83 19.16
N ASN A 77 -9.89 -9.89 19.43
CA ASN A 77 -8.73 -9.82 20.33
C ASN A 77 -7.48 -9.31 19.62
N SER A 78 -6.71 -8.42 20.26
CA SER A 78 -5.44 -7.93 19.70
C SER A 78 -4.28 -8.90 19.91
N VAL A 79 -3.44 -9.03 18.88
CA VAL A 79 -2.31 -9.96 18.81
C VAL A 79 -1.02 -9.19 18.47
N CYS A 80 0.05 -9.47 19.22
CA CYS A 80 1.43 -9.15 18.88
C CYS A 80 2.20 -10.47 18.71
N CYS A 81 2.59 -10.79 17.49
CA CYS A 81 3.33 -12.00 17.15
C CYS A 81 4.78 -11.66 16.81
N HIS A 82 5.73 -12.13 17.61
CA HIS A 82 7.16 -12.02 17.38
C HIS A 82 7.64 -13.23 16.57
N ILE A 83 8.26 -12.98 15.43
CA ILE A 83 8.65 -14.01 14.46
C ILE A 83 10.17 -14.03 14.37
N HIS A 84 10.75 -15.18 14.71
CA HIS A 84 12.19 -15.34 14.91
C HIS A 84 12.85 -16.13 13.78
N GLY A 85 14.15 -15.89 13.60
CA GLY A 85 15.02 -16.70 12.74
C GLY A 85 15.13 -16.25 11.29
N PHE A 86 14.44 -15.17 10.91
CA PHE A 86 14.60 -14.56 9.61
C PHE A 86 15.90 -13.75 9.55
N SER A 87 16.68 -13.90 8.48
CA SER A 87 17.94 -13.14 8.28
C SER A 87 17.96 -12.44 6.93
N PRO A 88 18.39 -11.17 6.87
CA PRO A 88 18.49 -10.42 5.63
C PRO A 88 19.54 -10.99 4.68
N TYR A 89 19.30 -10.86 3.38
CA TYR A 89 20.24 -11.30 2.35
C TYR A 89 20.12 -10.49 1.07
N PHE A 90 21.12 -10.61 0.21
CA PHE A 90 21.12 -10.11 -1.17
C PHE A 90 21.91 -11.09 -2.06
N TYR A 91 21.92 -10.83 -3.36
CA TYR A 91 22.59 -11.70 -4.33
C TYR A 91 23.71 -10.97 -5.07
N VAL A 92 24.72 -11.71 -5.53
CA VAL A 92 25.71 -11.23 -6.49
C VAL A 92 25.92 -12.26 -7.59
N LEU A 93 26.09 -11.80 -8.84
CA LEU A 93 26.47 -12.67 -9.95
C LEU A 93 27.90 -13.20 -9.75
N LEU A 94 28.10 -14.50 -9.91
CA LEU A 94 29.40 -15.13 -9.72
C LEU A 94 30.18 -15.28 -11.04
N PRO A 95 31.50 -15.09 -11.03
CA PRO A 95 32.39 -15.53 -12.10
C PRO A 95 32.27 -17.03 -12.38
N SER A 96 32.58 -17.45 -13.61
CA SER A 96 32.47 -18.86 -14.04
C SER A 96 33.43 -19.81 -13.32
N ASP A 97 34.53 -19.31 -12.78
CA ASP A 97 35.52 -20.06 -12.00
C ASP A 97 35.18 -20.17 -10.50
N PHE A 98 34.13 -19.48 -10.02
CA PHE A 98 33.74 -19.54 -8.61
C PHE A 98 32.98 -20.84 -8.31
N THR A 99 33.46 -21.60 -7.33
CA THR A 99 32.89 -22.90 -6.96
C THR A 99 32.45 -22.95 -5.50
N GLU A 100 31.76 -24.02 -5.10
CA GLU A 100 31.36 -24.23 -3.70
C GLU A 100 32.56 -24.23 -2.72
N SER A 101 33.75 -24.61 -3.20
CA SER A 101 34.98 -24.59 -2.39
C SER A 101 35.41 -23.17 -2.01
N ASP A 102 35.04 -22.15 -2.81
CA ASP A 102 35.34 -20.75 -2.54
C ASP A 102 34.40 -20.13 -1.49
N CYS A 103 33.18 -20.67 -1.30
CA CYS A 103 32.15 -20.09 -0.44
C CYS A 103 32.64 -19.78 0.98
N HIS A 104 33.38 -20.71 1.60
CA HIS A 104 33.88 -20.52 2.97
C HIS A 104 34.89 -19.36 3.05
N ASN A 105 35.86 -19.33 2.13
CA ASN A 105 36.87 -18.28 2.10
C ASN A 105 36.25 -16.91 1.74
N PHE A 106 35.35 -16.88 0.75
CA PHE A 106 34.60 -15.69 0.36
C PHE A 106 33.81 -15.11 1.54
N ARG A 107 33.05 -15.94 2.27
CA ARG A 107 32.34 -15.52 3.50
C ARG A 107 33.30 -14.92 4.51
N LYS A 108 34.43 -15.59 4.80
CA LYS A 108 35.41 -15.15 5.79
C LYS A 108 36.04 -13.80 5.43
N VAL A 109 36.47 -13.63 4.19
CA VAL A 109 37.06 -12.37 3.69
C VAL A 109 36.04 -11.23 3.79
N LEU A 110 34.82 -11.44 3.29
CA LEU A 110 33.77 -10.43 3.32
C LEU A 110 33.37 -10.07 4.76
N ASN A 111 33.27 -11.07 5.64
CA ASN A 111 32.98 -10.85 7.06
C ASN A 111 34.02 -9.93 7.71
N ASN A 112 35.31 -10.26 7.55
CA ASN A 112 36.39 -9.49 8.15
C ASN A 112 36.41 -8.05 7.61
N ALA A 113 36.20 -7.88 6.31
CA ALA A 113 36.10 -6.56 5.70
C ALA A 113 34.89 -5.76 6.22
N ALA A 114 33.72 -6.39 6.34
CA ALA A 114 32.52 -5.74 6.86
C ALA A 114 32.65 -5.34 8.33
N ILE A 115 33.33 -6.14 9.16
CA ILE A 115 33.63 -5.78 10.55
C ILE A 115 34.65 -4.64 10.63
N ALA A 116 35.71 -4.67 9.81
CA ALA A 116 36.71 -3.62 9.77
C ALA A 116 36.16 -2.28 9.25
N ASP A 117 35.12 -2.32 8.42
CA ASP A 117 34.42 -1.14 7.88
C ASP A 117 33.55 -0.42 8.92
N MET A 118 33.24 -1.05 10.06
CA MET A 118 32.42 -0.46 11.10
C MET A 118 33.14 0.68 11.81
N GLN A 119 32.55 1.88 11.81
CA GLN A 119 33.06 3.01 12.60
C GLN A 119 32.97 2.77 14.12
N SER A 120 31.94 2.04 14.56
CA SER A 120 31.76 1.64 15.97
C SER A 120 31.06 0.29 16.05
N ASN A 121 31.36 -0.49 17.08
CA ASN A 121 30.76 -1.82 17.30
C ASN A 121 30.22 -1.98 18.74
N PRO A 122 29.23 -1.18 19.15
CA PRO A 122 28.66 -1.26 20.51
C PRO A 122 28.01 -2.62 20.78
N ASP A 123 27.47 -3.27 19.74
CA ASP A 123 26.79 -4.56 19.81
C ASP A 123 27.75 -5.76 19.84
N LYS A 124 29.09 -5.52 19.81
CA LYS A 124 30.14 -6.54 19.80
C LYS A 124 29.94 -7.63 18.74
N ILE A 125 29.50 -7.23 17.55
CA ILE A 125 29.26 -8.13 16.43
C ILE A 125 30.60 -8.70 15.95
N THR A 126 30.70 -10.02 15.91
CA THR A 126 31.86 -10.75 15.39
C THR A 126 31.59 -11.36 14.02
N GLU A 127 30.32 -11.62 13.70
CA GLU A 127 29.89 -12.20 12.44
C GLU A 127 28.86 -11.29 11.76
N ALA A 128 29.30 -10.48 10.81
CA ALA A 128 28.45 -9.69 9.93
C ALA A 128 27.83 -10.55 8.81
N VAL A 129 28.60 -11.50 8.26
CA VAL A 129 28.17 -12.40 7.18
C VAL A 129 27.94 -13.80 7.73
N LEU A 130 26.68 -14.22 7.76
CA LEU A 130 26.25 -15.49 8.36
C LEU A 130 26.48 -16.66 7.41
N LYS A 131 26.11 -16.51 6.13
CA LYS A 131 26.15 -17.60 5.15
C LYS A 131 26.36 -17.07 3.75
N VAL A 132 27.10 -17.83 2.94
CA VAL A 132 27.21 -17.67 1.50
C VAL A 132 26.88 -19.02 0.88
N ALA A 133 25.96 -19.04 -0.07
CA ALA A 133 25.55 -20.25 -0.78
C ALA A 133 25.39 -19.94 -2.26
N ILE A 134 25.79 -20.86 -3.13
CA ILE A 134 25.55 -20.74 -4.57
C ILE A 134 24.09 -21.07 -4.85
N VAL A 135 23.43 -20.21 -5.62
CA VAL A 135 22.08 -20.40 -6.14
C VAL A 135 22.10 -20.18 -7.65
N ARG A 136 21.20 -20.86 -8.37
CA ARG A 136 21.11 -20.77 -9.82
C ARG A 136 19.86 -20.00 -10.24
N GLY A 137 19.98 -19.25 -11.32
CA GLY A 137 18.86 -18.54 -11.93
C GLY A 137 19.35 -17.55 -12.97
N LYS A 138 18.49 -16.59 -13.33
CA LYS A 138 18.75 -15.63 -14.41
C LYS A 138 18.62 -14.19 -13.91
N SER A 139 19.33 -13.27 -14.56
CA SER A 139 19.00 -11.84 -14.43
C SER A 139 17.60 -11.60 -15.00
N LEU A 140 16.78 -10.80 -14.33
CA LEU A 140 15.50 -10.36 -14.87
C LEU A 140 15.65 -9.40 -16.07
N MET A 141 16.81 -8.76 -16.21
CA MET A 141 17.08 -7.75 -17.23
C MET A 141 17.83 -8.36 -18.41
N GLU A 142 17.25 -8.18 -19.60
CA GLU A 142 17.74 -8.62 -20.90
C GLU A 142 17.85 -10.15 -21.06
N TYR A 143 17.45 -10.64 -22.22
CA TYR A 143 17.59 -12.05 -22.58
C TYR A 143 19.05 -12.35 -22.96
N GLN A 144 19.67 -13.28 -22.23
CA GLN A 144 21.06 -13.74 -22.45
C GLN A 144 21.15 -15.23 -22.82
N GLY A 145 20.01 -15.87 -23.09
CA GLY A 145 19.91 -17.31 -23.31
C GLY A 145 19.11 -18.01 -22.22
N ASN A 146 18.90 -19.32 -22.41
CA ASN A 146 18.07 -20.13 -21.53
C ASN A 146 18.83 -20.77 -20.36
N GLU A 147 20.15 -20.64 -20.32
CA GLU A 147 20.99 -21.23 -19.27
C GLU A 147 20.99 -20.38 -17.99
N ASP A 148 20.99 -21.07 -16.84
CA ASP A 148 21.11 -20.42 -15.54
C ASP A 148 22.56 -20.06 -15.22
N SER A 149 22.74 -18.85 -14.70
CA SER A 149 24.00 -18.40 -14.11
C SER A 149 24.08 -18.72 -12.63
N ASN A 150 25.30 -18.78 -12.10
CA ASN A 150 25.55 -18.93 -10.67
C ASN A 150 25.53 -17.57 -9.98
N PHE A 151 24.82 -17.49 -8.86
CA PHE A 151 24.77 -16.33 -7.98
C PHE A 151 25.18 -16.76 -6.57
N ALA A 152 25.80 -15.86 -5.81
CA ALA A 152 25.98 -16.07 -4.37
C ALA A 152 24.83 -15.40 -3.62
N LYS A 153 24.07 -16.18 -2.85
CA LYS A 153 23.14 -15.68 -1.83
C LYS A 153 23.94 -15.37 -0.56
N ILE A 154 24.08 -14.08 -0.25
CA ILE A 154 24.87 -13.60 0.89
C ILE A 154 23.90 -13.21 2.02
N THR A 155 23.87 -14.02 3.07
CA THR A 155 23.04 -13.79 4.27
C THR A 155 23.86 -13.03 5.30
N VAL A 156 23.32 -11.93 5.81
CA VAL A 156 23.97 -11.04 6.79
C VAL A 156 23.18 -10.98 8.09
N VAL A 157 23.85 -10.62 9.18
CA VAL A 157 23.26 -10.64 10.52
C VAL A 157 22.21 -9.55 10.76
N LEU A 158 22.39 -8.37 10.17
CA LEU A 158 21.48 -7.24 10.29
C LEU A 158 21.33 -6.50 8.96
N PRO A 159 20.18 -5.84 8.68
CA PRO A 159 19.93 -5.17 7.39
C PRO A 159 21.00 -4.15 7.01
N ARG A 160 21.57 -3.44 8.00
CA ARG A 160 22.64 -2.44 7.79
C ARG A 160 23.89 -2.98 7.12
N PHE A 161 24.15 -4.28 7.19
CA PHE A 161 25.32 -4.90 6.53
C PHE A 161 25.11 -5.17 5.05
N ILE A 162 23.88 -5.12 4.52
CA ILE A 162 23.64 -5.30 3.08
C ILE A 162 24.38 -4.21 2.29
N SER A 163 24.18 -2.94 2.64
CA SER A 163 24.80 -1.81 1.93
C SER A 163 26.33 -1.80 2.06
N ALA A 164 26.85 -2.12 3.26
CA ALA A 164 28.29 -2.24 3.50
C ALA A 164 28.92 -3.36 2.67
N CYS A 165 28.36 -4.58 2.73
CA CYS A 165 28.87 -5.72 1.98
C CYS A 165 28.77 -5.50 0.47
N LYS A 166 27.66 -4.94 -0.01
CA LYS A 166 27.49 -4.55 -1.41
C LYS A 166 28.64 -3.67 -1.90
N ARG A 167 28.88 -2.55 -1.22
CA ARG A 167 29.94 -1.59 -1.58
C ARG A 167 31.33 -2.23 -1.55
N LEU A 168 31.62 -3.05 -0.54
CA LEU A 168 32.90 -3.75 -0.42
C LEU A 168 33.13 -4.70 -1.61
N LEU A 169 32.10 -5.43 -2.02
CA LEU A 169 32.18 -6.35 -3.16
C LEU A 169 32.28 -5.61 -4.50
N GLU A 170 31.59 -4.48 -4.67
CA GLU A 170 31.74 -3.60 -5.84
C GLU A 170 33.16 -3.01 -5.95
N ASN A 171 33.85 -2.85 -4.82
CA ASN A 171 35.22 -2.32 -4.75
C ASN A 171 36.33 -3.39 -4.81
N GLY A 172 36.03 -4.64 -5.16
CA GLY A 172 37.07 -5.65 -5.39
C GLY A 172 37.59 -6.40 -4.16
N THR A 173 36.86 -6.39 -3.04
CA THR A 173 37.34 -6.97 -1.75
C THR A 173 37.75 -8.45 -1.82
N TYR A 174 37.22 -9.23 -2.78
CA TYR A 174 37.57 -10.64 -2.96
C TYR A 174 38.24 -10.87 -4.32
N LYS A 175 39.51 -11.31 -4.31
CA LYS A 175 40.31 -11.61 -5.51
C LYS A 175 40.30 -10.49 -6.58
N ASN A 176 40.08 -9.23 -6.19
CA ASN A 176 39.88 -8.08 -7.09
C ASN A 176 38.73 -8.24 -8.10
N TYR A 177 37.79 -9.16 -7.84
CA TYR A 177 36.58 -9.31 -8.63
C TYR A 177 35.58 -8.20 -8.30
N HIS A 178 34.98 -7.64 -9.35
CA HIS A 178 33.95 -6.62 -9.25
C HIS A 178 32.59 -7.31 -9.39
N PHE A 179 31.87 -7.42 -8.28
CA PHE A 179 30.59 -8.12 -8.26
C PHE A 179 29.44 -7.17 -8.57
N THR A 180 28.48 -7.63 -9.38
CA THR A 180 27.20 -6.94 -9.58
C THR A 180 26.19 -7.43 -8.57
N ALA A 181 25.66 -6.52 -7.75
CA ALA A 181 24.65 -6.83 -6.74
C ALA A 181 23.22 -6.81 -7.31
N PHE A 182 22.41 -7.74 -6.79
CA PHE A 182 21.00 -7.92 -7.12
C PHE A 182 20.20 -7.87 -5.82
N GLU A 183 19.02 -7.25 -5.91
CA GLU A 183 18.05 -7.14 -4.82
C GLU A 183 18.58 -6.62 -3.47
N SER A 184 19.70 -5.88 -3.47
CA SER A 184 20.32 -5.35 -2.26
C SER A 184 19.64 -4.06 -1.74
N ASN A 185 18.58 -3.60 -2.41
CA ASN A 185 17.80 -2.40 -2.08
C ASN A 185 16.35 -2.74 -1.71
N VAL A 186 16.11 -3.97 -1.26
CA VAL A 186 14.81 -4.46 -0.79
C VAL A 186 14.74 -4.34 0.72
N ASP A 187 13.72 -3.64 1.22
CA ASP A 187 13.48 -3.48 2.66
C ASP A 187 13.21 -4.87 3.30
N ILE A 188 13.66 -5.09 4.55
CA ILE A 188 13.57 -6.40 5.21
C ILE A 188 12.12 -6.87 5.44
N ASP A 189 11.20 -5.94 5.69
CA ASP A 189 9.76 -6.20 5.82
C ASP A 189 9.18 -6.73 4.50
N LEU A 190 9.48 -6.07 3.38
CA LEU A 190 9.07 -6.52 2.05
C LEU A 190 9.71 -7.86 1.70
N ARG A 191 11.01 -8.03 1.98
CA ARG A 191 11.73 -9.29 1.78
C ARG A 191 11.09 -10.44 2.55
N PHE A 192 10.77 -10.20 3.81
CA PHE A 192 10.08 -11.16 4.67
C PHE A 192 8.71 -11.53 4.10
N MET A 193 7.91 -10.54 3.68
CA MET A 193 6.59 -10.77 3.07
C MET A 193 6.66 -11.55 1.74
N VAL A 194 7.69 -11.31 0.93
CA VAL A 194 7.94 -12.06 -0.30
C VAL A 194 8.25 -13.51 0.03
N ASP A 195 9.27 -13.77 0.85
CA ASP A 195 9.77 -15.12 1.15
C ASP A 195 8.76 -15.99 1.90
N THR A 196 7.96 -15.39 2.78
CA THR A 196 6.97 -16.12 3.60
C THR A 196 5.59 -16.16 2.97
N LYS A 197 5.43 -15.61 1.75
CA LYS A 197 4.14 -15.50 1.05
C LYS A 197 3.07 -14.69 1.78
N VAL A 198 3.46 -13.92 2.79
CA VAL A 198 2.57 -12.99 3.49
C VAL A 198 2.18 -11.85 2.54
N LEU A 199 0.88 -11.67 2.34
CA LEU A 199 0.32 -10.52 1.63
C LEU A 199 -0.14 -9.45 2.63
N GLY A 200 -0.30 -8.20 2.20
CA GLY A 200 -0.84 -7.16 3.08
C GLY A 200 -2.22 -7.53 3.60
N CYS A 201 -2.48 -7.28 4.89
CA CYS A 201 -3.79 -7.55 5.51
C CYS A 201 -4.32 -8.98 5.30
N SER A 202 -3.44 -9.97 5.22
CA SER A 202 -3.82 -11.40 5.10
C SER A 202 -4.02 -12.04 6.47
N TRP A 203 -4.66 -13.20 6.48
CA TRP A 203 -4.83 -14.00 7.69
C TRP A 203 -3.59 -14.85 7.93
N ILE A 204 -3.14 -14.83 9.19
CA ILE A 204 -2.00 -15.61 9.68
C ILE A 204 -2.54 -16.65 10.65
N GLU A 205 -2.08 -17.88 10.49
CA GLU A 205 -2.37 -19.00 11.37
C GLU A 205 -1.10 -19.47 12.05
N LEU A 206 -1.16 -19.60 13.38
CA LEU A 206 -0.13 -20.21 14.20
C LEU A 206 -0.61 -21.60 14.64
N PRO A 207 -0.08 -22.69 14.07
CA PRO A 207 -0.52 -24.04 14.39
C PRO A 207 -0.32 -24.41 15.86
N ALA A 208 -1.20 -25.25 16.40
CA ALA A 208 -1.08 -25.74 17.77
C ALA A 208 0.31 -26.36 18.04
N GLY A 209 0.92 -25.97 19.16
CA GLY A 209 2.24 -26.47 19.57
C GLY A 209 3.44 -25.82 18.87
N LYS A 210 3.23 -24.93 17.89
CA LYS A 210 4.30 -24.22 17.16
C LYS A 210 4.59 -22.81 17.66
N TRP A 211 3.70 -22.25 18.46
CA TRP A 211 3.84 -20.90 19.01
C TRP A 211 3.86 -20.91 20.55
N PHE A 212 4.50 -19.89 21.12
CA PHE A 212 4.70 -19.77 22.56
C PHE A 212 4.11 -18.46 23.05
N LYS A 213 3.21 -18.52 24.03
CA LYS A 213 2.64 -17.32 24.66
C LYS A 213 3.67 -16.67 25.59
N ARG A 214 3.89 -15.36 25.45
CA ARG A 214 4.66 -14.56 26.42
C ARG A 214 3.83 -14.30 27.68
N THR A 215 4.49 -14.37 28.82
CA THR A 215 3.92 -14.09 30.14
C THR A 215 4.88 -13.21 30.93
N LYS A 216 4.47 -12.69 32.09
CA LYS A 216 5.38 -11.92 32.96
C LYS A 216 6.59 -12.75 33.42
N ASN A 217 6.47 -14.07 33.44
CA ASN A 217 7.50 -14.99 33.93
C ASN A 217 8.28 -15.69 32.79
N SER A 218 7.98 -15.42 31.52
CA SER A 218 8.73 -16.01 30.40
C SER A 218 10.08 -15.31 30.24
N LYS A 219 11.08 -16.07 29.76
CA LYS A 219 12.42 -15.54 29.42
C LYS A 219 12.35 -14.30 28.52
N PHE A 220 11.42 -14.31 27.58
CA PHE A 220 11.03 -13.14 26.79
C PHE A 220 9.79 -12.53 27.43
N SER A 221 9.96 -11.42 28.14
CA SER A 221 8.86 -10.75 28.84
C SER A 221 7.89 -10.09 27.85
N ILE A 222 6.66 -9.85 28.31
CA ILE A 222 5.67 -9.04 27.59
C ILE A 222 6.26 -7.64 27.33
N THR A 223 6.21 -7.18 26.08
CA THR A 223 6.63 -5.82 25.68
C THR A 223 5.51 -5.01 25.04
N SER A 224 4.37 -5.63 24.75
CA SER A 224 3.22 -5.00 24.12
C SER A 224 2.03 -4.87 25.08
N ARG A 225 1.08 -4.02 24.69
CA ARG A 225 -0.24 -3.84 25.31
C ARG A 225 -1.30 -4.76 24.69
N CYS A 226 -0.92 -5.64 23.75
CA CYS A 226 -1.86 -6.57 23.12
C CYS A 226 -2.38 -7.60 24.12
N GLN A 227 -3.60 -8.07 23.89
CA GLN A 227 -4.20 -9.12 24.72
C GLN A 227 -3.43 -10.44 24.61
N ILE A 228 -2.95 -10.76 23.41
CA ILE A 228 -2.16 -11.94 23.11
C ILE A 228 -0.79 -11.48 22.61
N GLU A 229 0.27 -11.85 23.34
CA GLU A 229 1.65 -11.68 22.87
C GLU A 229 2.31 -13.06 22.77
N CYS A 230 2.92 -13.36 21.64
CA CYS A 230 3.46 -14.69 21.35
C CYS A 230 4.72 -14.65 20.49
N ASP A 231 5.44 -15.78 20.48
CA ASP A 231 6.63 -16.05 19.68
C ASP A 231 6.40 -17.25 18.77
N VAL A 232 6.91 -17.19 17.54
CA VAL A 232 6.87 -18.29 16.56
C VAL A 232 8.13 -18.26 15.69
N SER A 233 8.51 -19.42 15.14
CA SER A 233 9.53 -19.48 14.09
C SER A 233 8.98 -18.92 12.77
N TRP A 234 9.81 -18.25 11.99
CA TRP A 234 9.43 -17.81 10.64
C TRP A 234 9.09 -18.96 9.68
N GLU A 235 9.47 -20.20 10.02
CA GLU A 235 9.19 -21.42 9.24
C GLU A 235 7.89 -22.13 9.66
N ASP A 236 7.28 -21.74 10.79
CA ASP A 236 6.21 -22.53 11.42
C ASP A 236 4.80 -21.91 11.29
N PHE A 237 4.67 -20.64 10.90
CA PHE A 237 3.36 -20.01 10.70
C PHE A 237 2.85 -20.22 9.26
N ILE A 238 1.54 -20.10 9.07
CA ILE A 238 0.89 -20.24 7.76
C ILE A 238 0.29 -18.89 7.37
N ALA A 239 0.65 -18.40 6.18
CA ALA A 239 0.03 -17.24 5.56
C ALA A 239 -1.06 -17.69 4.59
N HIS A 240 -2.31 -17.30 4.86
CA HIS A 240 -3.45 -17.68 4.02
C HIS A 240 -3.66 -16.67 2.90
N ALA A 241 -3.80 -17.17 1.66
CA ALA A 241 -4.20 -16.33 0.54
C ALA A 241 -5.62 -15.78 0.80
N PRO A 242 -5.90 -14.50 0.50
CA PRO A 242 -7.17 -13.85 0.80
C PRO A 242 -8.25 -14.28 -0.20
N GLU A 243 -8.63 -15.54 -0.17
CA GLU A 243 -9.68 -16.15 -1.00
C GLU A 243 -10.66 -16.93 -0.12
N ASN A 244 -11.88 -17.11 -0.62
CA ASN A 244 -12.94 -17.86 0.07
C ASN A 244 -13.14 -17.34 1.50
N GLU A 245 -13.06 -18.21 2.50
CA GLU A 245 -13.20 -17.83 3.91
C GLU A 245 -12.14 -16.83 4.37
N TRP A 246 -10.93 -16.84 3.80
CA TRP A 246 -9.82 -15.95 4.18
C TRP A 246 -9.89 -14.58 3.50
N ALA A 247 -10.90 -14.36 2.64
CA ALA A 247 -11.19 -13.02 2.12
C ALA A 247 -11.86 -12.11 3.16
N ARG A 248 -12.40 -12.67 4.25
CA ARG A 248 -13.02 -11.91 5.33
C ARG A 248 -12.06 -10.91 5.97
N VAL A 249 -12.61 -9.89 6.62
CA VAL A 249 -11.85 -8.84 7.32
C VAL A 249 -12.22 -8.89 8.80
N ALA A 250 -11.21 -8.85 9.67
CA ALA A 250 -11.35 -8.83 11.12
C ALA A 250 -12.07 -7.54 11.58
N PRO A 251 -12.72 -7.57 12.76
CA PRO A 251 -13.44 -6.42 13.29
C PRO A 251 -12.46 -5.38 13.87
N PHE A 252 -11.71 -4.70 13.01
CA PHE A 252 -10.76 -3.65 13.40
C PHE A 252 -11.49 -2.49 14.08
N ARG A 253 -10.91 -1.95 15.15
CA ARG A 253 -11.36 -0.72 15.82
C ARG A 253 -10.83 0.50 15.09
N LEU A 254 -11.73 1.22 14.43
CA LEU A 254 -11.47 2.49 13.77
C LEU A 254 -11.77 3.63 14.77
N HIS A 255 -10.75 4.38 15.16
CA HIS A 255 -10.87 5.50 16.09
C HIS A 255 -10.68 6.81 15.35
N SER A 256 -11.79 7.50 15.09
CA SER A 256 -11.81 8.85 14.55
C SER A 256 -11.80 9.87 15.67
N PHE A 257 -10.95 10.90 15.58
CA PHE A 257 -10.90 11.97 16.57
C PHE A 257 -10.61 13.33 15.95
N ASP A 258 -10.94 14.38 16.70
CA ASP A 258 -10.77 15.79 16.36
C ASP A 258 -10.48 16.58 17.64
N ILE A 259 -9.64 17.61 17.55
CA ILE A 259 -9.30 18.47 18.69
C ILE A 259 -9.76 19.91 18.47
N GLU A 260 -10.06 20.60 19.57
CA GLU A 260 -10.28 22.04 19.57
C GLU A 260 -9.28 22.72 20.50
N CYS A 261 -8.72 23.85 20.04
CA CYS A 261 -7.75 24.64 20.78
C CYS A 261 -8.27 26.07 21.00
N ALA A 262 -8.04 26.64 22.18
CA ALA A 262 -8.38 28.04 22.45
C ALA A 262 -7.23 28.97 22.07
N GLY A 263 -7.25 29.47 20.84
CA GLY A 263 -6.21 30.35 20.30
C GLY A 263 -6.39 31.84 20.62
N ARG A 264 -5.30 32.60 20.45
CA ARG A 264 -5.29 34.07 20.44
C ARG A 264 -5.93 34.63 19.15
N LYS A 265 -6.61 35.78 19.26
CA LYS A 265 -7.31 36.41 18.12
C LYS A 265 -6.34 36.71 16.97
N GLY A 266 -6.68 36.26 15.77
CA GLY A 266 -5.89 36.50 14.55
C GLY A 266 -4.60 35.68 14.41
N ILE A 267 -4.29 34.79 15.36
CA ILE A 267 -3.08 33.95 15.35
C ILE A 267 -3.51 32.49 15.25
N PHE A 268 -2.88 31.72 14.36
CA PHE A 268 -3.13 30.27 14.29
C PHE A 268 -2.60 29.58 15.56
N PRO A 269 -3.31 28.60 16.15
CA PRO A 269 -2.90 28.00 17.42
C PRO A 269 -1.46 27.46 17.41
N GLU A 270 -0.72 27.75 18.48
CA GLU A 270 0.65 27.29 18.72
C GLU A 270 0.68 26.42 20.00
N ALA A 271 1.19 25.19 19.91
CA ALA A 271 1.10 24.22 21.01
C ALA A 271 1.80 24.65 22.32
N ASN A 272 2.81 25.51 22.23
CA ASN A 272 3.51 26.08 23.38
C ASN A 272 2.79 27.25 24.05
N VAL A 273 1.65 27.72 23.52
CA VAL A 273 0.91 28.87 24.08
C VAL A 273 -0.57 28.53 24.26
N ASP A 274 -1.20 28.04 23.20
CA ASP A 274 -2.64 27.90 23.11
C ASP A 274 -3.07 26.49 23.61
N PRO A 275 -3.98 26.37 24.59
CA PRO A 275 -4.33 25.09 25.19
C PRO A 275 -5.30 24.27 24.32
N VAL A 276 -5.20 22.95 24.42
CA VAL A 276 -6.23 22.01 23.96
C VAL A 276 -7.38 22.05 24.95
N ILE A 277 -8.60 22.23 24.46
CA ILE A 277 -9.79 22.44 25.29
C ILE A 277 -10.84 21.35 25.12
N GLN A 278 -10.87 20.67 23.97
CA GLN A 278 -11.74 19.53 23.72
C GLN A 278 -11.05 18.49 22.83
N ILE A 279 -11.34 17.21 23.07
CA ILE A 279 -10.95 16.09 22.20
C ILE A 279 -12.16 15.19 22.01
N ALA A 280 -12.77 15.20 20.83
CA ALA A 280 -13.87 14.32 20.49
C ALA A 280 -13.36 12.99 19.93
N ASN A 281 -14.01 11.89 20.31
CA ASN A 281 -13.65 10.54 19.87
C ASN A 281 -14.91 9.80 19.42
N ILE A 282 -14.81 9.18 18.24
CA ILE A 282 -15.81 8.27 17.71
C ILE A 282 -15.10 6.99 17.32
N VAL A 283 -15.56 5.88 17.89
CA VAL A 283 -14.99 4.57 17.62
C VAL A 283 -16.04 3.69 17.00
N LYS A 284 -15.65 2.98 15.95
CA LYS A 284 -16.49 2.05 15.22
C LYS A 284 -15.72 0.76 14.91
N LEU A 285 -16.43 -0.36 14.89
CA LEU A 285 -15.86 -1.61 14.38
C LEU A 285 -16.02 -1.63 12.86
N TYR A 286 -14.98 -2.06 12.15
CA TYR A 286 -15.06 -2.27 10.71
C TYR A 286 -16.27 -3.14 10.35
N GLY A 287 -17.05 -2.69 9.37
CA GLY A 287 -18.26 -3.38 8.90
C GLY A 287 -19.50 -3.25 9.80
N ALA A 288 -19.39 -2.66 11.00
CA ALA A 288 -20.55 -2.40 11.83
C ALA A 288 -21.38 -1.22 11.29
N ASN A 289 -22.67 -1.17 11.61
CA ASN A 289 -23.49 0.03 11.35
C ASN A 289 -23.37 1.04 12.49
N ASP A 290 -23.37 0.54 13.73
CA ASP A 290 -23.35 1.34 14.94
C ASP A 290 -21.92 1.70 15.38
N VAL A 291 -21.82 2.83 16.08
CA VAL A 291 -20.62 3.24 16.78
C VAL A 291 -20.47 2.45 18.07
N LEU A 292 -19.24 2.07 18.39
CA LEU A 292 -18.89 1.42 19.66
C LEU A 292 -18.92 2.42 20.83
N THR A 293 -18.37 3.61 20.62
CA THR A 293 -18.40 4.69 21.62
C THR A 293 -18.28 6.05 20.96
N ARG A 294 -18.93 7.04 21.58
CA ARG A 294 -18.80 8.48 21.27
C ARG A 294 -18.57 9.21 22.58
N ASN A 295 -17.49 9.97 22.69
CA ASN A 295 -17.20 10.78 23.87
C ASN A 295 -16.44 12.06 23.51
N VAL A 296 -16.41 13.00 24.45
CA VAL A 296 -15.61 14.22 24.35
C VAL A 296 -14.93 14.45 25.68
N PHE A 297 -13.61 14.58 25.66
CA PHE A 297 -12.83 15.09 26.78
C PHE A 297 -12.91 16.60 26.73
N THR A 298 -13.28 17.28 27.83
CA THR A 298 -13.42 18.74 27.85
C THR A 298 -12.75 19.36 29.08
N LEU A 299 -12.12 20.52 28.89
CA LEU A 299 -11.57 21.33 29.97
C LEU A 299 -12.67 22.12 30.69
N LYS A 300 -12.54 22.29 32.02
CA LYS A 300 -13.48 22.87 32.99
C LYS A 300 -14.53 21.90 33.52
N ASN A 301 -15.80 22.01 33.11
CA ASN A 301 -16.93 21.26 33.70
C ASN A 301 -16.85 19.72 33.51
N CYS A 302 -15.73 19.18 33.00
CA CYS A 302 -15.43 17.75 32.90
C CYS A 302 -14.03 17.41 33.47
N ALA A 303 -12.97 18.16 33.12
CA ALA A 303 -11.64 18.08 33.74
C ALA A 303 -11.19 19.44 34.31
N PRO A 304 -10.65 19.51 35.54
CA PRO A 304 -10.26 20.79 36.17
C PRO A 304 -9.06 21.47 35.50
N ILE A 305 -8.12 20.69 34.94
CA ILE A 305 -6.90 21.17 34.27
C ILE A 305 -6.60 20.37 32.99
N GLU A 306 -5.81 20.95 32.08
CA GLU A 306 -5.53 20.40 30.75
C GLU A 306 -4.70 19.12 30.81
N GLU A 307 -3.74 19.07 31.74
CA GLU A 307 -2.84 17.95 31.97
C GLU A 307 -3.63 16.66 32.27
N GLU A 308 -4.65 16.77 33.12
CA GLU A 308 -5.53 15.64 33.45
C GLU A 308 -6.34 15.20 32.23
N MET A 309 -6.81 16.13 31.39
CA MET A 309 -7.56 15.82 30.18
C MET A 309 -6.70 15.05 29.17
N LEU A 310 -5.45 15.50 28.94
CA LEU A 310 -4.51 14.88 28.02
C LEU A 310 -4.07 13.50 28.50
N GLU A 311 -3.70 13.35 29.78
CA GLU A 311 -3.35 12.04 30.35
C GLU A 311 -4.55 11.08 30.35
N ALA A 312 -5.77 11.56 30.62
CA ALA A 312 -6.98 10.76 30.53
C ALA A 312 -7.28 10.31 29.09
N TRP A 313 -7.06 11.16 28.09
CA TRP A 313 -7.20 10.78 26.69
C TRP A 313 -6.15 9.74 26.27
N ALA A 314 -4.89 9.93 26.65
CA ALA A 314 -3.83 8.96 26.37
C ALA A 314 -4.13 7.60 27.04
N GLN A 315 -4.67 7.61 28.27
CA GLN A 315 -5.11 6.39 28.94
C GLN A 315 -6.31 5.75 28.23
N PHE A 316 -7.28 6.55 27.78
CA PHE A 316 -8.41 6.08 26.98
C PHE A 316 -7.95 5.38 25.70
N VAL A 317 -6.99 5.95 24.96
CA VAL A 317 -6.41 5.32 23.77
C VAL A 317 -5.77 3.96 24.10
N ARG A 318 -5.03 3.88 25.22
CA ARG A 318 -4.41 2.63 25.68
C ARG A 318 -5.45 1.56 26.06
N ASP A 319 -6.54 1.94 26.72
CA ASP A 319 -7.62 1.04 27.14
C ASP A 319 -8.54 0.63 25.98
N LEU A 320 -8.76 1.55 25.05
CA LEU A 320 -9.52 1.32 23.82
C LEU A 320 -8.77 0.37 22.86
N ASP A 321 -7.44 0.45 22.84
CA ASP A 321 -6.58 -0.31 21.93
C ASP A 321 -7.04 -0.26 20.46
N PRO A 322 -7.13 0.93 19.82
CA PRO A 322 -7.58 1.06 18.44
C PRO A 322 -6.60 0.44 17.45
N ASP A 323 -7.11 -0.13 16.36
CA ASP A 323 -6.26 -0.67 15.28
C ASP A 323 -5.86 0.42 14.28
N VAL A 324 -6.76 1.39 14.09
CA VAL A 324 -6.60 2.49 13.14
C VAL A 324 -6.94 3.80 13.83
N PHE A 325 -6.05 4.78 13.76
CA PHE A 325 -6.37 6.19 14.00
C PHE A 325 -6.83 6.80 12.68
N THR A 326 -8.00 7.43 12.68
CA THR A 326 -8.51 8.18 11.53
C THR A 326 -9.03 9.54 11.98
N GLY A 327 -9.45 10.36 11.03
CA GLY A 327 -9.75 11.77 11.22
C GLY A 327 -9.39 12.53 9.95
N TYR A 328 -9.35 13.85 10.02
CA TYR A 328 -9.06 14.69 8.86
C TYR A 328 -7.97 15.70 9.19
N ASN A 329 -6.79 15.52 8.57
CA ASN A 329 -5.55 16.27 8.84
C ASN A 329 -4.84 15.92 10.17
N ILE A 330 -5.15 14.74 10.73
CA ILE A 330 -4.56 14.26 11.99
C ILE A 330 -3.03 14.16 11.95
N ASN A 331 -2.45 13.87 10.79
CA ASN A 331 -1.00 13.68 10.65
C ASN A 331 -0.22 15.00 10.67
N ASN A 332 -0.82 16.10 10.21
CA ASN A 332 -0.13 17.39 10.12
C ASN A 332 -0.54 18.37 11.23
N PHE A 333 -1.70 18.16 11.86
CA PHE A 333 -2.23 19.03 12.90
C PHE A 333 -2.47 18.30 14.22
N ASP A 334 -3.53 17.48 14.33
CA ASP A 334 -4.01 17.00 15.63
C ASP A 334 -2.95 16.23 16.44
N ILE A 335 -2.31 15.23 15.83
CA ILE A 335 -1.32 14.40 16.52
C ILE A 335 -0.05 15.20 16.86
N PRO A 336 0.59 15.93 15.91
CA PRO A 336 1.73 16.77 16.26
C PRO A 336 1.40 17.79 17.35
N TYR A 337 0.24 18.44 17.26
CA TYR A 337 -0.17 19.44 18.24
C TYR A 337 -0.33 18.84 19.65
N LEU A 338 -0.96 17.67 19.76
CA LEU A 338 -1.11 16.95 21.02
C LEU A 338 0.24 16.53 21.63
N ILE A 339 1.17 16.02 20.81
CA ILE A 339 2.51 15.62 21.27
C ILE A 339 3.31 16.85 21.72
N ASP A 340 3.36 17.91 20.91
CA ASP A 340 4.09 19.13 21.21
C ASP A 340 3.51 19.83 22.46
N ARG A 341 2.17 19.82 22.63
CA ARG A 341 1.49 20.37 23.81
C ARG A 341 1.83 19.57 25.07
N ALA A 342 1.80 18.25 24.98
CA ALA A 342 2.17 17.38 26.09
C ALA A 342 3.64 17.54 26.49
N GLU A 343 4.55 17.73 25.53
CA GLU A 343 5.96 18.03 25.79
C GLU A 343 6.11 19.38 26.50
N HIS A 344 5.41 20.42 26.03
CA HIS A 344 5.40 21.75 26.66
C HIS A 344 4.92 21.69 28.13
N LEU A 345 3.86 20.92 28.39
CA LEU A 345 3.31 20.68 29.72
C LEU A 345 4.10 19.64 30.54
N LYS A 346 5.16 19.05 29.96
CA LYS A 346 6.04 18.06 30.59
C LYS A 346 5.31 16.80 31.05
N LEU A 347 4.30 16.37 30.29
CA LEU A 347 3.55 15.14 30.55
C LEU A 347 4.43 13.94 30.22
N LYS A 348 4.63 13.06 31.20
CA LYS A 348 5.59 11.96 31.07
C LYS A 348 5.03 10.72 30.36
N ASN A 349 3.71 10.52 30.36
CA ASN A 349 3.11 9.28 29.87
C ASN A 349 2.17 9.49 28.67
N PHE A 350 2.04 10.73 28.18
CA PHE A 350 1.14 11.05 27.10
C PHE A 350 1.53 10.37 25.78
N ASP A 351 2.80 10.46 25.43
CA ASP A 351 3.33 10.07 24.12
C ASP A 351 3.62 8.57 23.98
N TYR A 352 3.07 7.70 24.83
CA TYR A 352 3.12 6.24 24.65
C TYR A 352 1.82 5.72 24.02
N LEU A 353 1.57 6.14 22.77
CA LEU A 353 0.31 5.91 22.06
C LEU A 353 0.32 4.62 21.21
N GLY A 354 1.48 4.08 20.88
CA GLY A 354 1.64 2.77 20.21
C GLY A 354 1.23 1.57 21.09
N ARG A 355 1.36 0.36 20.55
CA ARG A 355 1.13 -0.90 21.28
C ARG A 355 2.35 -1.37 22.05
N ILE A 356 3.55 -0.88 21.75
CA ILE A 356 4.76 -1.25 22.51
C ILE A 356 4.89 -0.36 23.75
N LEU A 357 5.10 -0.98 24.90
CA LEU A 357 5.00 -0.32 26.21
C LEU A 357 5.97 0.85 26.38
N ASN A 358 7.19 0.69 25.89
CA ASN A 358 8.33 1.57 26.18
C ASN A 358 8.84 2.32 24.93
N ILE A 359 8.03 2.44 23.88
CA ILE A 359 8.36 3.25 22.71
C ILE A 359 7.49 4.51 22.73
N ARG A 360 8.14 5.67 22.68
CA ARG A 360 7.49 6.97 22.55
C ARG A 360 7.08 7.19 21.10
N SER A 361 5.88 7.71 20.90
CA SER A 361 5.39 8.25 19.64
C SER A 361 6.04 9.60 19.40
N VAL A 362 6.75 9.72 18.28
CA VAL A 362 7.54 10.89 17.89
C VAL A 362 7.12 11.32 16.50
N VAL A 363 7.01 12.63 16.30
CA VAL A 363 6.75 13.22 15.00
C VAL A 363 8.05 13.25 14.20
N LYS A 364 8.05 12.59 13.04
CA LYS A 364 9.13 12.64 12.06
C LYS A 364 8.70 13.45 10.86
N GLU A 365 9.45 14.50 10.54
CA GLU A 365 9.26 15.27 9.32
C GLU A 365 10.19 14.76 8.22
N THR A 366 9.61 14.44 7.06
CA THR A 366 10.35 14.10 5.85
C THR A 366 10.14 15.20 4.83
N ILE A 367 11.24 15.79 4.37
CA ILE A 367 11.22 16.88 3.38
C ILE A 367 11.60 16.30 2.03
N ASN A 368 10.64 16.31 1.09
CA ASN A 368 10.90 15.99 -0.30
C ASN A 368 11.05 17.30 -1.08
N GLN A 369 12.24 17.51 -1.62
CA GLN A 369 12.55 18.68 -2.43
C GLN A 369 12.67 18.28 -3.90
N THR A 370 11.80 18.84 -4.73
CA THR A 370 11.97 18.85 -6.18
C THR A 370 12.53 20.21 -6.61
N LYS A 371 12.94 20.37 -7.87
CA LYS A 371 13.44 21.65 -8.41
C LYS A 371 12.45 22.82 -8.24
N PHE A 372 11.15 22.54 -8.10
CA PHE A 372 10.08 23.55 -8.10
C PHE A 372 9.24 23.58 -6.83
N GLU A 373 9.30 22.54 -5.99
CA GLU A 373 8.42 22.45 -4.82
C GLU A 373 9.10 21.71 -3.66
N LYS A 374 9.00 22.29 -2.46
CA LYS A 374 9.37 21.67 -1.19
C LYS A 374 8.09 21.19 -0.51
N ARG A 375 7.92 19.87 -0.40
CA ARG A 375 6.81 19.27 0.35
C ARG A 375 7.35 18.63 1.63
N SER A 376 6.78 19.01 2.77
CA SER A 376 7.01 18.30 4.03
C SER A 376 5.88 17.31 4.29
N PHE A 377 6.28 16.13 4.78
CA PHE A 377 5.38 15.06 5.18
C PHE A 377 5.70 14.73 6.63
N LYS A 378 4.73 14.89 7.53
CA LYS A 378 4.84 14.46 8.91
C LYS A 378 4.29 13.05 9.05
N THR A 379 5.04 12.18 9.71
CA THR A 379 4.60 10.85 10.13
C THR A 379 4.84 10.69 11.62
N VAL A 380 4.05 9.83 12.26
CA VAL A 380 4.18 9.51 13.69
C VAL A 380 4.25 8.00 13.83
N ASN A 381 5.17 7.52 14.65
CA ASN A 381 5.25 6.09 14.93
C ASN A 381 4.19 5.67 15.95
N PHE A 382 3.41 4.65 15.58
CA PHE A 382 2.41 4.01 16.42
C PHE A 382 2.55 2.50 16.27
N GLU A 383 3.60 1.91 16.83
CA GLU A 383 3.92 0.49 16.63
C GLU A 383 2.67 -0.38 16.90
N GLY A 384 2.19 -1.06 15.87
CA GLY A 384 1.00 -1.90 15.88
C GLY A 384 -0.33 -1.22 15.57
N ARG A 385 -0.36 0.06 15.18
CA ARG A 385 -1.55 0.83 14.77
C ARG A 385 -1.29 1.60 13.47
N VAL A 386 -2.33 1.76 12.66
CA VAL A 386 -2.25 2.49 11.39
C VAL A 386 -2.81 3.91 11.53
N ALA A 387 -2.04 4.92 11.14
CA ALA A 387 -2.54 6.30 10.99
C ALA A 387 -3.15 6.51 9.60
N TYR A 388 -4.48 6.42 9.51
CA TYR A 388 -5.28 6.50 8.30
C TYR A 388 -5.99 7.87 8.19
N ASP A 389 -5.24 8.90 7.79
CA ASP A 389 -5.73 10.27 7.66
C ASP A 389 -6.57 10.46 6.38
N MET A 390 -7.85 10.83 6.52
CA MET A 390 -8.74 10.98 5.37
C MET A 390 -8.36 12.17 4.48
N LEU A 391 -7.61 13.17 4.95
CA LEU A 391 -7.10 14.22 4.07
C LEU A 391 -6.09 13.65 3.05
N VAL A 392 -5.26 12.69 3.49
CA VAL A 392 -4.31 12.01 2.60
C VAL A 392 -5.06 11.22 1.54
N VAL A 393 -6.08 10.47 1.95
CA VAL A 393 -6.94 9.69 1.04
C VAL A 393 -7.66 10.60 0.05
N MET A 394 -8.28 11.69 0.52
CA MET A 394 -8.98 12.64 -0.35
C MET A 394 -8.05 13.23 -1.41
N LYS A 395 -6.82 13.63 -1.04
CA LYS A 395 -5.82 14.16 -1.98
C LYS A 395 -5.28 13.13 -2.95
N ARG A 396 -5.22 11.86 -2.55
CA ARG A 396 -4.72 10.75 -3.37
C ARG A 396 -5.74 10.32 -4.42
N ASP A 397 -7.00 10.17 -4.00
CA ASP A 397 -8.01 9.46 -4.78
C ASP A 397 -9.00 10.39 -5.50
N PHE A 398 -9.10 11.65 -5.09
CA PHE A 398 -10.08 12.60 -5.62
C PHE A 398 -9.42 13.89 -6.13
N LYS A 399 -9.96 14.46 -7.20
CA LYS A 399 -9.57 15.77 -7.74
C LYS A 399 -10.60 16.83 -7.34
N LEU A 400 -10.51 17.30 -6.10
CA LEU A 400 -11.42 18.32 -5.55
C LEU A 400 -10.88 19.73 -5.81
N ARG A 401 -11.78 20.72 -5.91
CA ARG A 401 -11.37 22.14 -6.00
C ARG A 401 -10.73 22.65 -4.71
N SER A 402 -11.20 22.14 -3.56
CA SER A 402 -10.68 22.42 -2.23
C SER A 402 -10.69 21.15 -1.40
N TYR A 403 -9.65 20.95 -0.57
CA TYR A 403 -9.52 19.79 0.30
C TYR A 403 -9.82 20.12 1.77
N THR A 404 -10.60 21.18 2.03
CA THR A 404 -11.15 21.39 3.37
C THR A 404 -12.18 20.31 3.69
N LEU A 405 -12.32 19.93 4.97
CA LEU A 405 -13.31 18.93 5.39
C LEU A 405 -14.72 19.30 4.93
N ASN A 406 -15.08 20.60 5.01
CA ASN A 406 -16.38 21.08 4.53
C ASN A 406 -16.59 20.82 3.03
N ASN A 407 -15.60 21.14 2.19
CA ASN A 407 -15.73 20.94 0.75
C ASN A 407 -15.78 19.44 0.39
N ALA A 408 -14.96 18.62 1.04
CA ALA A 408 -14.98 17.17 0.86
C ALA A 408 -16.35 16.58 1.26
N CYS A 409 -16.93 16.99 2.39
CA CYS A 409 -18.26 16.55 2.80
C CYS A 409 -19.35 17.01 1.83
N ASN A 410 -19.27 18.26 1.34
CA ASN A 410 -20.27 18.79 0.43
C ASN A 410 -20.22 18.09 -0.94
N GLU A 411 -19.03 17.88 -1.51
CA GLU A 411 -18.88 17.21 -2.82
C GLU A 411 -19.15 15.70 -2.76
N ILE A 412 -18.79 15.03 -1.65
CA ILE A 412 -18.88 13.55 -1.55
C ILE A 412 -20.14 13.09 -0.82
N LEU A 413 -20.51 13.71 0.30
CA LEU A 413 -21.68 13.33 1.10
C LEU A 413 -22.94 14.14 0.74
N GLY A 414 -22.80 15.26 0.03
CA GLY A 414 -23.91 16.19 -0.20
C GLY A 414 -24.32 16.98 1.05
N GLU A 415 -23.45 17.06 2.06
CA GLU A 415 -23.74 17.70 3.35
C GLU A 415 -22.78 18.85 3.65
N GLN A 416 -23.31 19.93 4.21
CA GLN A 416 -22.50 21.04 4.68
C GLN A 416 -22.14 20.88 6.16
N LYS A 417 -20.87 21.17 6.47
CA LYS A 417 -20.37 21.26 7.84
C LYS A 417 -20.84 22.58 8.45
N GLU A 418 -21.22 22.56 9.74
CA GLU A 418 -21.42 23.82 10.46
C GLU A 418 -20.10 24.60 10.45
N TYR A 419 -20.17 25.89 10.09
CA TYR A 419 -19.01 26.76 10.12
C TYR A 419 -18.93 27.45 11.48
N LEU A 420 -17.86 27.16 12.22
CA LEU A 420 -17.51 27.87 13.44
C LEU A 420 -16.18 28.59 13.22
N HIS A 421 -16.21 29.92 13.27
CA HIS A 421 -14.99 30.72 13.08
C HIS A 421 -14.07 30.58 14.29
N TYR A 422 -12.76 30.34 14.06
CA TYR A 422 -11.79 30.06 15.13
C TYR A 422 -11.74 31.13 16.23
N ASN A 423 -11.89 32.42 15.88
CA ASN A 423 -11.97 33.52 16.85
C ASN A 423 -13.09 33.37 17.90
N ILE A 424 -14.16 32.61 17.62
CA ILE A 424 -15.31 32.44 18.52
C ILE A 424 -15.09 31.24 19.47
N ILE A 425 -14.18 30.32 19.15
CA ILE A 425 -13.92 29.11 19.96
C ILE A 425 -13.49 29.49 21.38
N THR A 426 -12.56 30.43 21.51
CA THR A 426 -12.07 30.94 22.80
C THR A 426 -13.18 31.61 23.60
N ASP A 427 -14.06 32.37 22.95
CA ASP A 427 -15.20 33.03 23.59
C ASP A 427 -16.23 31.98 24.08
N LEU A 428 -16.54 30.95 23.28
CA LEU A 428 -17.43 29.86 23.66
C LEU A 428 -16.87 29.03 24.82
N GLN A 429 -15.57 28.78 24.85
CA GLN A 429 -14.92 28.04 25.95
C GLN A 429 -14.94 28.84 27.27
N ASN A 430 -14.88 30.16 27.18
CA ASN A 430 -14.90 31.07 28.33
C ASN A 430 -16.31 31.48 28.79
N GLY A 431 -17.34 31.16 28.01
CA GLY A 431 -18.73 31.27 28.41
C GLY A 431 -19.16 30.23 29.46
N ASP A 432 -20.40 29.77 29.35
CA ASP A 432 -21.03 28.86 30.30
C ASP A 432 -20.96 27.38 29.85
N GLU A 433 -21.72 26.52 30.54
CA GLU A 433 -21.80 25.10 30.19
C GLU A 433 -22.47 24.86 28.84
N GLN A 434 -23.45 25.67 28.45
CA GLN A 434 -24.19 25.50 27.20
C GLN A 434 -23.31 25.89 26.00
N THR A 435 -22.49 26.94 26.13
CA THR A 435 -21.55 27.32 25.06
C THR A 435 -20.47 26.24 24.87
N ARG A 436 -19.96 25.66 25.96
CA ARG A 436 -19.04 24.51 25.89
C ARG A 436 -19.69 23.24 25.33
N LYS A 437 -20.95 22.99 25.66
CA LYS A 437 -21.74 21.88 25.09
C LYS A 437 -21.94 22.05 23.58
N ARG A 438 -22.23 23.27 23.11
CA ARG A 438 -22.30 23.56 21.67
C ARG A 438 -20.97 23.24 20.97
N LEU A 439 -19.84 23.67 21.56
CA LEU A 439 -18.52 23.36 21.03
C LEU A 439 -18.26 21.83 21.02
N ALA A 440 -18.70 21.10 22.04
CA ALA A 440 -18.56 19.65 22.09
C ALA A 440 -19.38 18.95 21.00
N VAL A 441 -20.60 19.41 20.72
CA VAL A 441 -21.42 18.88 19.60
C VAL A 441 -20.73 19.15 18.26
N TYR A 442 -20.15 20.33 18.09
CA TYR A 442 -19.37 20.68 16.90
C TYR A 442 -18.15 19.76 16.73
N CYS A 443 -17.36 19.57 17.78
CA CYS A 443 -16.17 18.71 17.77
C CYS A 443 -16.53 17.23 17.52
N ILE A 444 -17.63 16.71 18.12
CA ILE A 444 -18.15 15.37 17.79
C ILE A 444 -18.47 15.25 16.31
N LYS A 445 -19.15 16.25 15.73
CA LYS A 445 -19.49 16.22 14.30
C LYS A 445 -18.24 16.21 13.44
N ASN A 446 -17.19 16.95 13.81
CA ASN A 446 -15.91 16.93 13.11
C ASN A 446 -15.20 15.58 13.23
N ALA A 447 -15.30 14.88 14.36
CA ALA A 447 -14.78 13.52 14.50
C ALA A 447 -15.63 12.46 13.76
N ASP A 448 -16.93 12.71 13.53
CA ASP A 448 -17.84 11.79 12.83
C ASP A 448 -17.71 11.83 11.31
N LEU A 449 -17.59 13.03 10.74
CA LEU A 449 -17.55 13.23 9.29
C LEU A 449 -16.42 12.45 8.58
N PRO A 450 -15.18 12.36 9.10
CA PRO A 450 -14.10 11.58 8.47
C PRO A 450 -14.42 10.10 8.41
N LEU A 451 -15.06 9.56 9.45
CA LEU A 451 -15.49 8.17 9.49
C LEU A 451 -16.61 7.90 8.48
N ARG A 452 -17.57 8.83 8.36
CA ARG A 452 -18.62 8.77 7.33
C ARG A 452 -18.07 8.87 5.91
N LEU A 453 -17.07 9.72 5.67
CA LEU A 453 -16.36 9.80 4.40
C LEU A 453 -15.68 8.46 4.10
N LEU A 454 -14.92 7.93 5.07
CA LEU A 454 -14.23 6.63 4.96
C LEU A 454 -15.18 5.51 4.55
N ASP A 455 -16.35 5.43 5.20
CA ASP A 455 -17.38 4.43 4.90
C ASP A 455 -18.02 4.66 3.52
N HIS A 456 -18.34 5.92 3.18
CA HIS A 456 -19.01 6.27 1.92
C HIS A 456 -18.15 5.92 0.70
N VAL A 457 -16.86 6.27 0.74
CA VAL A 457 -15.92 5.96 -0.35
C VAL A 457 -15.27 4.58 -0.23
N LYS A 458 -15.55 3.86 0.87
CA LYS A 458 -15.00 2.52 1.18
C LYS A 458 -13.47 2.47 1.13
N SER A 459 -12.81 3.56 1.46
CA SER A 459 -11.37 3.74 1.22
C SER A 459 -10.52 2.72 1.97
N PHE A 460 -10.82 2.45 3.24
CA PHE A 460 -10.10 1.46 4.03
C PHE A 460 -10.23 0.04 3.47
N THR A 461 -11.43 -0.35 3.01
CA THR A 461 -11.65 -1.64 2.34
C THR A 461 -10.87 -1.75 1.04
N ASN A 462 -10.88 -0.69 0.23
CA ASN A 462 -10.14 -0.64 -1.03
C ASN A 462 -8.64 -0.76 -0.79
N ASP A 463 -8.10 -0.07 0.22
CA ASP A 463 -6.68 -0.13 0.56
C ASP A 463 -6.26 -1.50 1.13
N ILE A 464 -7.12 -2.17 1.91
CA ILE A 464 -6.91 -3.58 2.31
C ILE A 464 -6.73 -4.47 1.06
N GLU A 465 -7.60 -4.32 0.07
CA GLU A 465 -7.53 -5.14 -1.14
C GLU A 465 -6.34 -4.78 -2.03
N ILE A 466 -5.96 -3.50 -2.12
CA ILE A 466 -4.71 -3.10 -2.79
C ILE A 466 -3.50 -3.74 -2.09
N ALA A 467 -3.45 -3.73 -0.75
CA ALA A 467 -2.38 -4.34 0.02
C ALA A 467 -2.31 -5.86 -0.20
N ARG A 468 -3.48 -6.53 -0.25
CA ARG A 468 -3.62 -7.96 -0.55
C ARG A 468 -3.14 -8.31 -1.96
N VAL A 469 -3.58 -7.56 -2.98
CA VAL A 469 -3.25 -7.81 -4.40
C VAL A 469 -1.77 -7.54 -4.68
N THR A 470 -1.24 -6.44 -4.16
CA THR A 470 0.12 -6.00 -4.48
C THR A 470 1.19 -6.60 -3.56
N GLY A 471 0.78 -7.14 -2.40
CA GLY A 471 1.68 -7.78 -1.45
C GLY A 471 2.53 -6.81 -0.63
N VAL A 472 2.07 -5.57 -0.41
CA VAL A 472 2.72 -4.57 0.44
C VAL A 472 1.93 -4.33 1.73
N SER A 473 2.54 -3.73 2.75
CA SER A 473 1.82 -3.31 3.96
C SER A 473 0.84 -2.16 3.66
N ILE A 474 -0.28 -2.10 4.39
CA ILE A 474 -1.25 -1.01 4.22
C ILE A 474 -0.63 0.37 4.52
N THR A 475 0.27 0.45 5.50
CA THR A 475 1.04 1.66 5.81
C THR A 475 1.87 2.14 4.62
N SER A 476 2.40 1.22 3.80
CA SER A 476 3.14 1.58 2.58
C SER A 476 2.24 2.28 1.54
N LEU A 477 0.93 1.99 1.51
CA LEU A 477 -0.01 2.65 0.59
C LEU A 477 -0.28 4.12 0.94
N LEU A 478 -0.05 4.49 2.20
CA LEU A 478 -0.27 5.84 2.73
C LEU A 478 1.01 6.67 2.74
N THR A 479 2.17 6.01 2.85
CA THR A 479 3.46 6.67 3.10
C THR A 479 4.46 6.54 1.95
N LYS A 480 4.34 5.50 1.10
CA LYS A 480 5.21 5.25 -0.05
C LYS A 480 4.45 5.52 -1.36
N GLY A 481 5.20 5.71 -2.45
CA GLY A 481 4.64 5.94 -3.79
C GLY A 481 4.22 4.66 -4.50
N GLU A 482 3.54 4.80 -5.65
CA GLU A 482 2.99 3.70 -6.45
C GLU A 482 4.01 2.62 -6.85
N GLN A 483 5.29 2.97 -7.02
CA GLN A 483 6.33 2.04 -7.46
C GLN A 483 6.56 0.86 -6.49
N VAL A 484 6.32 1.04 -5.18
CA VAL A 484 6.54 -0.04 -4.20
C VAL A 484 5.64 -1.26 -4.48
N LYS A 485 4.42 -1.00 -4.98
CA LYS A 485 3.41 -2.02 -5.30
C LYS A 485 3.86 -2.92 -6.45
N VAL A 486 4.47 -2.33 -7.48
CA VAL A 486 4.95 -3.07 -8.65
C VAL A 486 6.24 -3.80 -8.33
N VAL A 487 7.16 -3.19 -7.56
CA VAL A 487 8.39 -3.84 -7.09
C VAL A 487 8.08 -5.09 -6.26
N ALA A 488 7.11 -5.01 -5.33
CA ALA A 488 6.70 -6.15 -4.51
C ALA A 488 6.19 -7.33 -5.34
N GLN A 489 5.32 -7.04 -6.33
CA GLN A 489 4.84 -8.06 -7.27
C GLN A 489 5.98 -8.62 -8.11
N LEU A 490 6.85 -7.77 -8.64
CA LEU A 490 7.94 -8.21 -9.50
C LEU A 490 8.93 -9.11 -8.75
N LEU A 491 9.29 -8.78 -7.50
CA LEU A 491 10.15 -9.61 -6.65
C LEU A 491 9.54 -10.99 -6.40
N ARG A 492 8.24 -11.05 -6.06
CA ARG A 492 7.54 -12.31 -5.78
C ARG A 492 7.53 -13.23 -6.99
N HIS A 493 7.10 -12.71 -8.15
CA HIS A 493 7.03 -13.52 -9.36
C HIS A 493 8.43 -13.85 -9.92
N SER A 494 9.42 -12.96 -9.74
CA SER A 494 10.81 -13.26 -10.11
C SER A 494 11.35 -14.43 -9.31
N GLN A 495 11.14 -14.44 -7.98
CA GLN A 495 11.57 -15.55 -7.12
C GLN A 495 10.93 -16.88 -7.54
N GLU A 496 9.62 -16.88 -7.83
CA GLU A 496 8.90 -18.09 -8.29
C GLU A 496 9.38 -18.58 -9.66
N ALA A 497 9.81 -17.66 -10.53
CA ALA A 497 10.26 -17.97 -11.88
C ALA A 497 11.80 -18.12 -12.01
N GLY A 498 12.56 -18.07 -10.90
CA GLY A 498 14.02 -18.23 -10.92
C GLY A 498 14.80 -17.02 -11.46
N TYR A 499 14.23 -15.82 -11.39
CA TYR A 499 14.89 -14.56 -11.76
C TYR A 499 15.37 -13.78 -10.53
N PHE A 500 16.51 -13.12 -10.68
CA PHE A 500 17.05 -12.15 -9.74
C PHE A 500 16.89 -10.74 -10.30
N MET A 501 16.27 -9.84 -9.53
CA MET A 501 16.04 -8.47 -9.96
C MET A 501 17.32 -7.61 -9.77
N PRO A 502 17.86 -7.00 -10.84
CA PRO A 502 19.03 -6.14 -10.72
C PRO A 502 18.68 -4.81 -10.04
N ILE A 503 19.72 -4.09 -9.64
CA ILE A 503 19.58 -2.77 -9.03
C ILE A 503 19.82 -1.72 -10.11
N HIS A 504 18.83 -0.87 -10.37
CA HIS A 504 19.04 0.31 -11.21
C HIS A 504 19.68 1.44 -10.40
N GLN A 505 20.81 1.95 -10.85
CA GLN A 505 21.36 3.22 -10.38
C GLN A 505 20.72 4.33 -11.20
N TYR A 506 20.01 5.25 -10.55
CA TYR A 506 19.35 6.36 -11.24
C TYR A 506 20.39 7.24 -11.94
N THR A 507 20.36 7.22 -13.26
CA THR A 507 21.10 8.15 -14.09
C THR A 507 20.08 9.11 -14.70
N PRO A 508 20.16 10.43 -14.43
CA PRO A 508 19.28 11.39 -15.07
C PRO A 508 19.45 11.32 -16.59
N SER A 509 18.45 10.80 -17.29
CA SER A 509 18.40 10.81 -18.75
C SER A 509 17.47 11.92 -19.21
N THR A 510 17.87 12.63 -20.27
CA THR A 510 17.03 13.60 -20.98
C THR A 510 16.27 12.96 -22.14
N GLU A 511 16.51 11.69 -22.44
CA GLU A 511 15.83 10.98 -23.52
C GLU A 511 14.38 10.77 -23.11
N HIS A 512 13.43 11.26 -23.90
CA HIS A 512 12.02 10.95 -23.73
C HIS A 512 11.58 9.96 -24.81
N TYR A 513 10.65 9.06 -24.49
CA TYR A 513 10.02 8.20 -25.48
C TYR A 513 8.71 8.84 -25.96
N GLU A 514 8.34 8.55 -27.20
CA GLU A 514 7.09 9.03 -27.78
C GLU A 514 5.89 8.35 -27.10
N GLY A 515 4.97 9.16 -26.57
CA GLY A 515 3.78 8.72 -25.84
C GLY A 515 2.64 8.20 -26.73
N ALA A 516 1.43 8.23 -26.18
CA ALA A 516 0.20 7.93 -26.93
C ALA A 516 -0.05 8.96 -28.05
N THR A 517 -0.79 8.56 -29.09
CA THR A 517 -1.28 9.47 -30.13
C THR A 517 -2.72 9.83 -29.88
N VAL A 518 -3.05 11.08 -30.20
CA VAL A 518 -4.42 11.58 -30.35
C VAL A 518 -4.67 11.75 -31.85
N ILE A 519 -5.71 11.12 -32.39
CA ILE A 519 -6.13 11.37 -33.77
C ILE A 519 -6.64 12.82 -33.82
N GLU A 520 -6.15 13.58 -34.82
CA GLU A 520 -6.60 14.96 -35.02
C GLU A 520 -8.13 15.04 -35.12
N PRO A 521 -8.79 15.76 -34.19
CA PRO A 521 -10.24 15.80 -34.14
C PRO A 521 -10.79 16.51 -35.37
N LYS A 522 -11.74 15.87 -36.05
CA LYS A 522 -12.62 16.53 -37.00
C LYS A 522 -13.63 17.35 -36.20
N ARG A 523 -13.28 18.60 -35.92
CA ARG A 523 -14.10 19.47 -35.07
C ARG A 523 -15.42 19.79 -35.77
N GLY A 524 -16.52 19.68 -35.03
CA GLY A 524 -17.85 19.98 -35.52
C GLY A 524 -18.91 19.68 -34.48
N TYR A 525 -20.13 20.14 -34.76
CA TYR A 525 -21.31 19.73 -34.02
C TYR A 525 -21.96 18.58 -34.78
N TYR A 526 -21.93 17.38 -34.18
CA TYR A 526 -22.46 16.17 -34.77
C TYR A 526 -23.88 15.92 -34.27
N THR A 527 -24.86 15.96 -35.19
CA THR A 527 -26.24 15.56 -34.92
C THR A 527 -26.47 14.07 -35.11
N ASP A 528 -25.58 13.39 -35.83
CA ASP A 528 -25.59 11.93 -35.99
C ASP A 528 -25.06 11.25 -34.72
N PRO A 529 -25.55 10.04 -34.36
CA PRO A 529 -25.00 9.28 -33.26
C PRO A 529 -23.55 8.84 -33.56
N ILE A 530 -22.63 9.11 -32.62
CA ILE A 530 -21.21 8.78 -32.72
C ILE A 530 -20.90 7.58 -31.81
N ALA A 531 -20.54 6.45 -32.41
CA ALA A 531 -20.17 5.25 -31.67
C ALA A 531 -18.73 5.34 -31.15
N THR A 532 -18.50 4.95 -29.90
CA THR A 532 -17.16 4.87 -29.31
C THR A 532 -16.75 3.41 -29.17
N LEU A 533 -15.62 3.05 -29.79
CA LEU A 533 -14.98 1.75 -29.68
C LEU A 533 -13.67 1.90 -28.88
N ASP A 534 -13.45 1.05 -27.89
CA ASP A 534 -12.34 1.17 -26.93
C ASP A 534 -11.62 -0.18 -26.75
N PHE A 535 -10.29 -0.16 -26.69
CA PHE A 535 -9.48 -1.34 -26.43
C PHE A 535 -9.48 -1.73 -24.95
N ASN A 536 -9.99 -2.92 -24.66
CA ASN A 536 -10.02 -3.42 -23.29
C ASN A 536 -8.60 -3.66 -22.76
N SER A 537 -8.18 -2.82 -21.80
CA SER A 537 -6.87 -2.89 -21.15
C SER A 537 -5.72 -2.87 -22.18
N MET A 538 -5.72 -1.90 -23.09
CA MET A 538 -4.85 -1.86 -24.27
C MET A 538 -3.38 -2.17 -23.98
N TYR A 539 -2.73 -1.42 -23.07
CA TYR A 539 -1.30 -1.60 -22.77
C TYR A 539 -0.96 -2.98 -22.18
N PRO A 540 -1.67 -3.48 -21.14
CA PRO A 540 -1.53 -4.87 -20.71
C PRO A 540 -1.68 -5.88 -21.85
N SER A 541 -2.69 -5.71 -22.71
CA SER A 541 -2.97 -6.62 -23.81
C SER A 541 -1.86 -6.62 -24.86
N ILE A 542 -1.26 -5.46 -25.17
CA ILE A 542 -0.08 -5.34 -26.06
C ILE A 542 1.12 -6.07 -25.46
N MET A 543 1.41 -5.84 -24.17
CA MET A 543 2.54 -6.49 -23.50
C MET A 543 2.40 -8.02 -23.54
N ILE A 544 1.20 -8.54 -23.31
CA ILE A 544 0.90 -9.97 -23.38
C ILE A 544 1.03 -10.50 -24.82
N ALA A 545 0.36 -9.86 -25.79
CA ALA A 545 0.28 -10.33 -27.18
C ALA A 545 1.66 -10.40 -27.85
N HIS A 546 2.56 -9.47 -27.52
CA HIS A 546 3.88 -9.35 -28.13
C HIS A 546 5.03 -9.78 -27.21
N ASN A 547 4.72 -10.44 -26.09
CA ASN A 547 5.71 -10.98 -25.13
C ASN A 547 6.72 -9.92 -24.62
N LEU A 548 6.26 -8.71 -24.34
CA LEU A 548 7.13 -7.59 -23.94
C LEU A 548 7.48 -7.67 -22.44
N CYS A 549 8.75 -7.92 -22.12
CA CYS A 549 9.23 -8.09 -20.76
C CYS A 549 10.71 -7.70 -20.65
N TYR A 550 11.17 -7.36 -19.44
CA TYR A 550 12.59 -7.21 -19.13
C TYR A 550 13.40 -8.45 -19.54
N SER A 551 12.88 -9.65 -19.23
CA SER A 551 13.55 -10.93 -19.47
C SER A 551 13.50 -11.40 -20.93
N THR A 552 12.77 -10.69 -21.80
CA THR A 552 12.66 -11.03 -23.22
C THR A 552 13.27 -9.98 -24.14
N LEU A 553 13.66 -8.82 -23.59
CA LEU A 553 14.37 -7.77 -24.31
C LEU A 553 15.70 -8.29 -24.85
N LEU A 554 15.93 -8.14 -26.14
CA LEU A 554 17.08 -8.70 -26.84
C LEU A 554 17.93 -7.58 -27.45
N ARG A 555 19.24 -7.63 -27.22
CA ARG A 555 20.21 -6.74 -27.88
C ARG A 555 20.70 -7.36 -29.21
N PRO A 556 21.00 -6.55 -30.25
CA PRO A 556 21.44 -7.05 -31.56
C PRO A 556 22.63 -8.01 -31.50
N LEU A 557 23.67 -7.65 -30.73
CA LEU A 557 24.86 -8.50 -30.54
C LEU A 557 24.51 -9.85 -29.89
N THR A 558 23.58 -9.86 -28.94
CA THR A 558 23.14 -11.10 -28.29
C THR A 558 22.32 -11.98 -29.25
N LYS A 559 21.52 -11.38 -30.15
CA LYS A 559 20.82 -12.11 -31.21
C LYS A 559 21.80 -12.90 -32.08
N GLU A 560 22.85 -12.22 -32.55
CA GLU A 560 23.89 -12.82 -33.40
C GLU A 560 24.64 -13.92 -32.66
N LYS A 561 25.07 -13.64 -31.42
CA LYS A 561 25.78 -14.60 -30.57
C LYS A 561 24.98 -15.89 -30.33
N LEU A 562 23.67 -15.78 -30.13
CA LEU A 562 22.79 -16.92 -29.87
C LEU A 562 22.26 -17.58 -31.15
N GLY A 563 22.52 -17.01 -32.33
CA GLY A 563 22.05 -17.55 -33.61
C GLY A 563 20.52 -17.52 -33.77
N LEU A 564 19.83 -16.58 -33.10
CA LEU A 564 18.37 -16.51 -33.12
C LEU A 564 17.84 -16.08 -34.48
N THR A 565 16.84 -16.79 -34.98
CA THR A 565 16.24 -16.54 -36.30
C THR A 565 15.17 -15.45 -36.25
N SER A 566 14.71 -14.99 -37.42
CA SER A 566 13.66 -13.96 -37.51
C SER A 566 12.28 -14.47 -37.09
N ASP A 567 12.04 -15.78 -37.12
CA ASP A 567 10.82 -16.39 -36.62
C ASP A 567 10.80 -16.55 -35.10
N GLU A 568 11.95 -16.45 -34.43
CA GLU A 568 12.09 -16.50 -32.96
C GLU A 568 12.04 -15.11 -32.30
N VAL A 569 12.14 -14.04 -33.09
CA VAL A 569 12.26 -12.67 -32.59
C VAL A 569 11.15 -11.79 -33.15
N THR A 570 10.65 -10.88 -32.33
CA THR A 570 9.73 -9.81 -32.72
C THR A 570 10.47 -8.48 -32.68
N THR A 571 10.51 -7.79 -33.82
CA THR A 571 10.92 -6.38 -33.89
C THR A 571 9.67 -5.50 -33.79
N THR A 572 9.68 -4.60 -32.81
CA THR A 572 8.54 -3.70 -32.55
C THR A 572 8.53 -2.50 -33.51
N PRO A 573 7.41 -1.75 -33.63
CA PRO A 573 7.39 -0.51 -34.41
C PRO A 573 8.42 0.53 -33.94
N ALA A 574 8.81 0.49 -32.67
CA ALA A 574 9.89 1.30 -32.09
C ALA A 574 11.30 0.74 -32.34
N GLN A 575 11.46 -0.25 -33.22
CA GLN A 575 12.72 -0.92 -33.59
C GLN A 575 13.44 -1.67 -32.46
N ASN A 576 12.82 -1.82 -31.28
CA ASN A 576 13.33 -2.71 -30.23
C ASN A 576 13.02 -4.18 -30.54
N MET A 577 13.88 -5.09 -30.08
CA MET A 577 13.79 -6.52 -30.35
C MET A 577 13.45 -7.30 -29.08
N PHE A 578 12.51 -8.24 -29.17
CA PHE A 578 12.12 -9.14 -28.08
C PHE A 578 12.04 -10.58 -28.58
N VAL A 579 12.46 -11.55 -27.77
CA VAL A 579 12.24 -12.97 -28.10
C VAL A 579 10.76 -13.32 -27.99
N LYS A 580 10.27 -14.19 -28.89
CA LYS A 580 8.89 -14.66 -28.86
C LYS A 580 8.65 -15.61 -27.67
N SER A 581 7.39 -15.77 -27.31
CA SER A 581 6.98 -16.63 -26.19
C SER A 581 7.32 -18.10 -26.39
N SER A 582 7.50 -18.55 -27.65
CA SER A 582 7.98 -19.90 -28.00
C SER A 582 9.42 -20.15 -27.58
N VAL A 583 10.24 -19.10 -27.46
CA VAL A 583 11.64 -19.18 -27.00
C VAL A 583 11.69 -19.04 -25.49
N GLN A 584 11.12 -17.94 -24.96
CA GLN A 584 11.04 -17.68 -23.54
C GLN A 584 9.78 -16.84 -23.23
N PRO A 585 8.81 -17.38 -22.46
CA PRO A 585 7.70 -16.61 -21.95
C PRO A 585 8.18 -15.50 -21.00
N GLY A 586 7.74 -14.26 -21.24
CA GLY A 586 8.10 -13.11 -20.41
C GLY A 586 7.37 -13.11 -19.07
N LEU A 587 8.06 -12.63 -18.02
CA LEU A 587 7.52 -12.51 -16.68
C LEU A 587 6.38 -11.46 -16.58
N LEU A 588 6.53 -10.29 -17.19
CA LEU A 588 5.49 -9.25 -17.17
C LEU A 588 4.17 -9.73 -17.84
N PRO A 589 4.19 -10.37 -19.02
CA PRO A 589 3.01 -11.03 -19.58
C PRO A 589 2.32 -12.00 -18.62
N GLN A 590 3.09 -12.85 -17.92
CA GLN A 590 2.53 -13.81 -16.96
C GLN A 590 1.86 -13.11 -15.77
N ILE A 591 2.50 -12.09 -15.19
CA ILE A 591 1.93 -11.28 -14.11
C ILE A 591 0.62 -10.64 -14.57
N LEU A 592 0.60 -10.02 -15.74
CA LEU A 592 -0.58 -9.36 -16.29
C LEU A 592 -1.72 -10.37 -16.55
N GLN A 593 -1.43 -11.55 -17.09
CA GLN A 593 -2.41 -12.62 -17.28
C GLN A 593 -3.03 -13.06 -15.96
N GLN A 594 -2.22 -13.24 -14.91
CA GLN A 594 -2.70 -13.60 -13.57
C GLN A 594 -3.59 -12.51 -12.97
N LEU A 595 -3.18 -11.23 -13.06
CA LEU A 595 -3.96 -10.09 -12.57
C LEU A 595 -5.32 -9.98 -13.29
N LEU A 596 -5.33 -10.11 -14.61
CA LEU A 596 -6.57 -10.06 -15.41
C LEU A 596 -7.49 -11.25 -15.13
N ALA A 597 -6.94 -12.46 -14.97
CA ALA A 597 -7.69 -13.66 -14.61
C ALA A 597 -8.32 -13.53 -13.20
N ALA A 598 -7.53 -13.08 -12.22
CA ALA A 598 -8.00 -12.81 -10.87
C ALA A 598 -9.10 -11.74 -10.87
N ARG A 599 -8.98 -10.70 -11.71
CA ARG A 599 -10.00 -9.65 -11.83
C ARG A 599 -11.30 -10.21 -12.39
N LYS A 600 -11.22 -11.07 -13.39
CA LYS A 600 -12.40 -11.76 -13.95
C LYS A 600 -13.10 -12.62 -12.89
N LYS A 601 -12.35 -13.37 -12.09
CA LYS A 601 -12.87 -14.17 -10.95
C LYS A 601 -13.56 -13.27 -9.92
N ALA A 602 -12.93 -12.16 -9.52
CA ALA A 602 -13.50 -11.21 -8.55
C ALA A 602 -14.81 -10.58 -9.07
N LYS A 603 -14.85 -10.15 -10.33
CA LYS A 603 -16.09 -9.62 -10.95
C LYS A 603 -17.20 -10.65 -11.04
N ALA A 604 -16.88 -11.93 -11.23
CA ALA A 604 -17.86 -13.01 -11.24
C ALA A 604 -18.45 -13.20 -9.83
N ALA A 605 -17.59 -13.37 -8.81
CA ALA A 605 -18.03 -13.52 -7.42
C ALA A 605 -18.87 -12.31 -6.94
N LEU A 606 -18.52 -11.08 -7.34
CA LEU A 606 -19.26 -9.87 -6.98
C LEU A 606 -20.71 -9.86 -7.50
N LYS A 607 -21.01 -10.55 -8.61
CA LYS A 607 -22.39 -10.60 -9.15
C LYS A 607 -23.32 -11.42 -8.25
N ASP A 608 -22.80 -12.48 -7.64
CA ASP A 608 -23.59 -13.45 -6.87
C ASP A 608 -23.62 -13.13 -5.36
N GLU A 609 -22.68 -12.31 -4.88
CA GLU A 609 -22.57 -11.94 -3.47
C GLU A 609 -23.66 -10.97 -3.00
N LYS A 610 -24.26 -11.24 -1.83
CA LYS A 610 -25.36 -10.46 -1.24
C LYS A 610 -24.93 -9.67 -0.01
N ASP A 611 -23.95 -10.16 0.74
CA ASP A 611 -23.50 -9.48 1.96
C ASP A 611 -22.83 -8.14 1.62
N PRO A 612 -23.30 -6.99 2.15
CA PRO A 612 -22.79 -5.68 1.77
C PRO A 612 -21.29 -5.49 2.04
N VAL A 613 -20.76 -6.10 3.11
CA VAL A 613 -19.34 -6.00 3.47
C VAL A 613 -18.50 -6.81 2.48
N MET A 614 -18.89 -8.05 2.21
CA MET A 614 -18.21 -8.89 1.21
C MET A 614 -18.33 -8.33 -0.20
N ARG A 615 -19.46 -7.72 -0.58
CA ARG A 615 -19.57 -6.98 -1.85
C ARG A 615 -18.56 -5.84 -1.94
N ALA A 616 -18.38 -5.07 -0.86
CA ALA A 616 -17.37 -4.02 -0.81
C ALA A 616 -15.94 -4.58 -0.95
N VAL A 617 -15.64 -5.69 -0.30
CA VAL A 617 -14.36 -6.40 -0.42
C VAL A 617 -14.12 -6.87 -1.86
N LEU A 618 -15.10 -7.53 -2.49
CA LEU A 618 -14.97 -8.03 -3.87
C LEU A 618 -14.84 -6.90 -4.91
N ASP A 619 -15.55 -5.79 -4.71
CA ASP A 619 -15.43 -4.62 -5.58
C ASP A 619 -14.07 -3.91 -5.40
N GLY A 620 -13.64 -3.71 -4.15
CA GLY A 620 -12.29 -3.21 -3.85
C GLY A 620 -11.21 -4.07 -4.50
N ARG A 621 -11.37 -5.40 -4.47
CA ARG A 621 -10.45 -6.35 -5.11
C ARG A 621 -10.40 -6.19 -6.63
N GLN A 622 -11.54 -6.10 -7.33
CA GLN A 622 -11.51 -5.95 -8.78
C GLN A 622 -10.92 -4.61 -9.23
N LEU A 623 -11.13 -3.55 -8.45
CA LEU A 623 -10.49 -2.25 -8.66
C LEU A 623 -8.99 -2.31 -8.42
N ALA A 624 -8.55 -2.91 -7.31
CA ALA A 624 -7.13 -3.09 -6.98
C ALA A 624 -6.38 -3.86 -8.08
N LEU A 625 -6.99 -4.93 -8.62
CA LEU A 625 -6.44 -5.71 -9.73
C LEU A 625 -6.36 -4.91 -11.03
N LYS A 626 -7.39 -4.08 -11.32
CA LYS A 626 -7.37 -3.16 -12.47
C LYS A 626 -6.21 -2.18 -12.37
N ILE A 627 -6.09 -1.50 -11.23
CA ILE A 627 -5.04 -0.49 -10.97
C ILE A 627 -3.67 -1.14 -11.10
N SER A 628 -3.47 -2.30 -10.46
CA SER A 628 -2.19 -3.02 -10.50
C SER A 628 -1.77 -3.38 -11.93
N ALA A 629 -2.70 -3.88 -12.75
CA ALA A 629 -2.41 -4.21 -14.15
C ALA A 629 -2.00 -2.98 -14.97
N SER A 630 -2.67 -1.84 -14.77
CA SER A 630 -2.31 -0.57 -15.43
C SER A 630 -0.95 -0.04 -14.96
N SER A 631 -0.61 -0.21 -13.68
CA SER A 631 0.65 0.28 -13.11
C SER A 631 1.89 -0.48 -13.61
N VAL A 632 1.76 -1.72 -14.08
CA VAL A 632 2.90 -2.50 -14.61
C VAL A 632 3.57 -1.78 -15.79
N TYR A 633 2.79 -1.28 -16.75
CA TYR A 633 3.33 -0.47 -17.86
C TYR A 633 3.95 0.84 -17.35
N GLY A 634 3.23 1.57 -16.48
CA GLY A 634 3.71 2.85 -15.95
C GLY A 634 5.05 2.73 -15.22
N PHE A 635 5.30 1.57 -14.60
CA PHE A 635 6.55 1.25 -13.93
C PHE A 635 7.73 1.12 -14.91
N THR A 636 7.54 0.52 -16.09
CA THR A 636 8.63 0.41 -17.09
C THR A 636 8.99 1.76 -17.67
N GLY A 637 8.03 2.67 -17.83
CA GLY A 637 8.24 4.03 -18.36
C GLY A 637 8.73 5.07 -17.34
N ALA A 638 8.78 4.75 -16.05
CA ALA A 638 9.14 5.69 -15.00
C ALA A 638 10.66 5.88 -14.88
N GLN A 639 11.21 6.88 -15.58
CA GLN A 639 12.65 7.20 -15.60
C GLN A 639 13.24 7.45 -14.20
N ALA A 640 12.53 8.19 -13.36
CA ALA A 640 12.84 8.33 -11.94
C ALA A 640 12.28 7.14 -11.14
N GLY A 641 12.66 5.93 -11.54
CA GLY A 641 12.11 4.68 -11.03
C GLY A 641 13.15 3.66 -10.59
N LYS A 642 12.67 2.58 -9.96
CA LYS A 642 13.51 1.50 -9.43
C LYS A 642 14.03 0.54 -10.50
N LEU A 643 13.36 0.46 -11.66
CA LEU A 643 13.75 -0.41 -12.78
C LEU A 643 13.15 0.09 -14.12
N PRO A 644 13.51 1.30 -14.59
CA PRO A 644 13.04 1.80 -15.88
C PRO A 644 13.53 0.91 -17.04
N CYS A 645 12.68 0.75 -18.06
CA CYS A 645 13.03 0.18 -19.36
C CYS A 645 12.18 0.88 -20.43
N LEU A 646 12.78 1.90 -21.04
CA LEU A 646 12.13 2.75 -22.04
C LEU A 646 11.88 1.99 -23.35
N GLU A 647 12.64 0.94 -23.62
CA GLU A 647 12.44 0.06 -24.75
C GLU A 647 11.06 -0.62 -24.66
N ILE A 648 10.67 -1.12 -23.49
CA ILE A 648 9.33 -1.69 -23.29
C ILE A 648 8.27 -0.59 -23.40
N ALA A 649 8.44 0.52 -22.68
CA ALA A 649 7.44 1.58 -22.65
C ALA A 649 7.19 2.19 -24.05
N GLY A 650 8.25 2.51 -24.77
CA GLY A 650 8.20 3.04 -26.14
C GLY A 650 7.66 2.02 -27.15
N SER A 651 7.97 0.73 -27.01
CA SER A 651 7.36 -0.30 -27.86
C SER A 651 5.87 -0.46 -27.62
N VAL A 652 5.40 -0.38 -26.36
CA VAL A 652 3.98 -0.44 -26.03
C VAL A 652 3.23 0.74 -26.62
N THR A 653 3.74 1.97 -26.47
CA THR A 653 3.09 3.14 -27.06
C THR A 653 3.10 3.10 -28.58
N ALA A 654 4.20 2.66 -29.20
CA ALA A 654 4.29 2.55 -30.66
C ALA A 654 3.28 1.53 -31.22
N TYR A 655 3.12 0.37 -30.58
CA TYR A 655 2.04 -0.56 -30.94
C TYR A 655 0.66 0.07 -30.77
N GLY A 656 0.42 0.80 -29.68
CA GLY A 656 -0.84 1.52 -29.47
C GLY A 656 -1.16 2.48 -30.61
N ARG A 657 -0.18 3.29 -31.05
CA ARG A 657 -0.33 4.19 -32.21
C ARG A 657 -0.69 3.42 -33.48
N SER A 658 0.04 2.35 -33.78
CA SER A 658 -0.21 1.52 -34.97
C SER A 658 -1.60 0.86 -34.93
N MET A 659 -2.05 0.40 -33.76
CA MET A 659 -3.36 -0.25 -33.60
C MET A 659 -4.52 0.72 -33.79
N ILE A 660 -4.41 1.95 -33.28
CA ILE A 660 -5.43 2.99 -33.49
C ILE A 660 -5.53 3.33 -34.98
N GLU A 661 -4.40 3.53 -35.65
CA GLU A 661 -4.39 3.87 -37.07
C GLU A 661 -4.91 2.72 -37.94
N GLN A 662 -4.55 1.48 -37.62
CA GLN A 662 -5.13 0.30 -38.26
C GLN A 662 -6.65 0.23 -38.05
N THR A 663 -7.13 0.50 -36.83
CA THR A 663 -8.57 0.52 -36.52
C THR A 663 -9.29 1.58 -37.35
N ARG A 664 -8.72 2.78 -37.45
CA ARG A 664 -9.24 3.86 -38.28
C ARG A 664 -9.40 3.42 -39.73
N LEU A 665 -8.35 2.85 -40.31
CA LEU A 665 -8.34 2.40 -41.70
C LEU A 665 -9.36 1.26 -41.93
N GLU A 666 -9.42 0.27 -41.05
CA GLU A 666 -10.37 -0.85 -41.18
C GLU A 666 -11.82 -0.37 -41.08
N VAL A 667 -12.13 0.58 -40.18
CA VAL A 667 -13.48 1.18 -40.10
C VAL A 667 -13.84 1.90 -41.40
N GLU A 668 -12.99 2.84 -41.84
CA GLU A 668 -13.31 3.70 -43.00
C GLU A 668 -13.31 2.93 -44.32
N GLN A 669 -12.55 1.83 -44.43
CA GLN A 669 -12.54 0.98 -45.62
C GLN A 669 -13.69 -0.03 -45.64
N HIS A 670 -14.01 -0.64 -44.50
CA HIS A 670 -15.06 -1.67 -44.46
C HIS A 670 -16.46 -1.06 -44.55
N TYR A 671 -16.74 -0.06 -43.72
CA TYR A 671 -18.07 0.56 -43.61
C TYR A 671 -18.22 1.70 -44.62
N CYS A 672 -18.25 1.37 -45.90
CA CYS A 672 -18.42 2.32 -46.99
C CYS A 672 -19.52 1.88 -47.98
N VAL A 673 -20.02 2.84 -48.78
CA VAL A 673 -21.10 2.59 -49.75
C VAL A 673 -20.69 1.53 -50.78
N ALA A 674 -19.41 1.48 -51.16
CA ALA A 674 -18.89 0.48 -52.09
C ALA A 674 -19.02 -0.96 -51.59
N ASN A 675 -19.04 -1.16 -50.26
CA ASN A 675 -19.23 -2.46 -49.63
C ASN A 675 -20.69 -2.74 -49.21
N GLY A 676 -21.64 -1.90 -49.66
CA GLY A 676 -23.07 -2.09 -49.43
C GLY A 676 -23.63 -1.47 -48.15
N PHE A 677 -22.88 -0.60 -47.47
CA PHE A 677 -23.38 0.15 -46.31
C PHE A 677 -24.12 1.43 -46.73
N GLU A 678 -24.96 1.97 -45.84
CA GLU A 678 -25.82 3.12 -46.16
C GLU A 678 -25.02 4.41 -46.42
N ASN A 679 -23.86 4.56 -45.77
CA ASN A 679 -23.00 5.73 -45.85
C ASN A 679 -21.53 5.35 -45.67
N ASP A 680 -20.64 6.27 -46.03
CA ASP A 680 -19.22 6.16 -45.71
C ASP A 680 -18.96 6.56 -44.25
N ALA A 681 -18.59 5.58 -43.44
CA ALA A 681 -18.20 5.78 -42.07
C ALA A 681 -16.91 6.61 -41.99
N GLN A 682 -16.79 7.39 -40.93
CA GLN A 682 -15.65 8.25 -40.71
C GLN A 682 -15.25 8.25 -39.25
N VAL A 683 -13.96 8.04 -38.98
CA VAL A 683 -13.43 8.29 -37.64
C VAL A 683 -13.26 9.80 -37.47
N VAL A 684 -13.93 10.35 -36.46
CA VAL A 684 -13.98 11.79 -36.20
C VAL A 684 -13.03 12.20 -35.07
N TYR A 685 -12.68 11.27 -34.20
CA TYR A 685 -11.74 11.47 -33.11
C TYR A 685 -11.18 10.13 -32.63
N GLY A 686 -10.07 10.18 -31.90
CA GLY A 686 -9.54 9.04 -31.17
C GLY A 686 -8.51 9.50 -30.16
N ASP A 687 -8.54 8.91 -28.98
CA ASP A 687 -7.64 9.24 -27.87
C ASP A 687 -7.12 7.95 -27.26
N THR A 688 -5.81 7.75 -27.36
CA THR A 688 -5.00 6.73 -26.67
C THR A 688 -5.39 5.27 -26.96
N ASP A 689 -6.59 4.84 -26.60
CA ASP A 689 -7.12 3.49 -26.70
C ASP A 689 -8.54 3.44 -27.29
N SER A 690 -9.11 4.60 -27.64
CA SER A 690 -10.47 4.70 -28.18
C SER A 690 -10.54 5.38 -29.54
N VAL A 691 -11.52 4.99 -30.36
CA VAL A 691 -11.89 5.64 -31.62
C VAL A 691 -13.38 5.98 -31.63
N MET A 692 -13.70 7.17 -32.12
CA MET A 692 -15.05 7.70 -32.23
C MET A 692 -15.46 7.70 -33.70
N VAL A 693 -16.42 6.84 -34.01
CA VAL A 693 -16.85 6.53 -35.37
C VAL A 693 -18.21 7.18 -35.64
N ASN A 694 -18.25 8.01 -36.66
CA ASN A 694 -19.49 8.47 -37.28
C ASN A 694 -19.85 7.53 -38.43
N PHE A 695 -20.79 6.62 -38.22
CA PHE A 695 -21.35 5.78 -39.29
C PHE A 695 -22.33 6.54 -40.21
N ARG A 696 -22.65 7.80 -39.87
CA ARG A 696 -23.59 8.69 -40.59
C ARG A 696 -25.02 8.15 -40.71
N VAL A 697 -25.37 7.24 -39.82
CA VAL A 697 -26.74 6.75 -39.63
C VAL A 697 -27.51 7.72 -38.75
N LYS A 698 -28.85 7.75 -38.86
CA LYS A 698 -29.69 8.72 -38.12
C LYS A 698 -30.25 8.20 -36.81
N THR A 699 -30.26 6.89 -36.61
CA THR A 699 -30.85 6.25 -35.44
C THR A 699 -29.78 5.72 -34.49
N LEU A 700 -30.03 5.87 -33.20
CA LEU A 700 -29.15 5.37 -32.13
C LEU A 700 -28.98 3.85 -32.25
N GLU A 701 -30.06 3.13 -32.50
CA GLU A 701 -30.10 1.67 -32.57
C GLU A 701 -29.15 1.14 -33.65
N ARG A 702 -29.19 1.75 -34.84
CA ARG A 702 -28.34 1.35 -35.96
C ARG A 702 -26.87 1.66 -35.69
N ALA A 703 -26.57 2.80 -35.05
CA ALA A 703 -25.20 3.14 -34.66
C ALA A 703 -24.65 2.16 -33.61
N MET A 704 -25.48 1.73 -32.65
CA MET A 704 -25.08 0.71 -31.67
C MET A 704 -24.88 -0.67 -32.30
N GLU A 705 -25.70 -1.05 -33.29
CA GLU A 705 -25.54 -2.29 -34.05
C GLU A 705 -24.21 -2.31 -34.80
N LEU A 706 -23.97 -1.30 -35.65
CA LEU A 706 -22.73 -1.15 -36.42
C LEU A 706 -21.50 -1.02 -35.51
N GLY A 707 -21.62 -0.32 -34.38
CA GLY A 707 -20.54 -0.20 -33.41
C GLY A 707 -20.15 -1.55 -32.79
N ARG A 708 -21.13 -2.40 -32.43
CA ARG A 708 -20.85 -3.75 -31.91
C ARG A 708 -20.25 -4.65 -32.97
N GLU A 709 -20.78 -4.60 -34.19
CA GLU A 709 -20.26 -5.37 -35.32
C GLU A 709 -18.82 -4.98 -35.64
N ALA A 710 -18.52 -3.68 -35.73
CA ALA A 710 -17.19 -3.16 -35.99
C ALA A 710 -16.19 -3.59 -34.90
N ALA A 711 -16.58 -3.50 -33.63
CA ALA A 711 -15.75 -3.95 -32.51
C ALA A 711 -15.38 -5.44 -32.64
N GLU A 712 -16.35 -6.30 -32.98
CA GLU A 712 -16.11 -7.74 -33.15
C GLU A 712 -15.27 -8.07 -34.39
N LEU A 713 -15.54 -7.40 -35.52
CA LEU A 713 -14.83 -7.62 -36.77
C LEU A 713 -13.36 -7.21 -36.65
N ILE A 714 -13.12 -6.00 -36.13
CA ILE A 714 -11.77 -5.45 -36.02
C ILE A 714 -10.95 -6.19 -34.95
N SER A 715 -11.59 -6.64 -33.87
CA SER A 715 -10.92 -7.48 -32.86
C SER A 715 -10.26 -8.74 -33.45
N LYS A 716 -10.83 -9.31 -34.52
CA LYS A 716 -10.27 -10.51 -35.19
C LYS A 716 -8.98 -10.24 -35.95
N LYS A 717 -8.65 -8.97 -36.23
CA LYS A 717 -7.44 -8.53 -36.94
C LYS A 717 -6.21 -8.44 -36.04
N PHE A 718 -6.42 -8.40 -34.72
CA PHE A 718 -5.34 -8.26 -33.75
C PHE A 718 -4.96 -9.59 -33.11
N VAL A 719 -3.72 -9.66 -32.64
CA VAL A 719 -3.21 -10.82 -31.90
C VAL A 719 -3.91 -10.89 -30.54
N LYS A 720 -4.44 -12.06 -30.18
CA LYS A 720 -5.05 -12.27 -28.84
C LYS A 720 -4.01 -11.96 -27.74
N PRO A 721 -4.41 -11.33 -26.61
CA PRO A 721 -5.76 -11.08 -26.16
C PRO A 721 -6.32 -9.69 -26.52
N ILE A 722 -5.71 -8.96 -27.45
CA ILE A 722 -6.16 -7.62 -27.85
C ILE A 722 -7.61 -7.72 -28.36
N LYS A 723 -8.48 -6.86 -27.80
CA LYS A 723 -9.89 -6.84 -28.11
C LYS A 723 -10.42 -5.41 -28.04
N LEU A 724 -11.13 -5.02 -29.09
CA LEU A 724 -11.90 -3.79 -29.17
C LEU A 724 -13.33 -4.06 -28.69
N GLU A 725 -13.90 -3.16 -27.91
CA GLU A 725 -15.26 -3.27 -27.38
C GLU A 725 -16.05 -2.01 -27.72
N PHE A 726 -17.32 -2.19 -28.08
CA PHE A 726 -18.27 -1.09 -28.14
C PHE A 726 -18.57 -0.60 -26.72
N GLU A 727 -18.30 0.67 -26.44
CA GLU A 727 -18.47 1.24 -25.10
C GLU A 727 -19.80 1.99 -24.97
N LYS A 728 -20.03 2.96 -25.86
CA LYS A 728 -21.16 3.90 -25.80
C LYS A 728 -21.42 4.59 -27.13
N VAL A 729 -22.52 5.33 -27.21
CA VAL A 729 -22.82 6.26 -28.31
C VAL A 729 -23.07 7.64 -27.73
N PHE A 730 -22.43 8.65 -28.31
CA PHE A 730 -22.81 10.04 -28.09
C PHE A 730 -23.89 10.42 -29.09
N TYR A 731 -25.05 10.83 -28.58
CA TYR A 731 -26.16 11.26 -29.42
C TYR A 731 -26.87 12.44 -28.77
N PHE A 732 -26.94 13.56 -29.49
CA PHE A 732 -27.71 14.72 -29.06
C PHE A 732 -29.16 14.52 -29.48
N VAL A 733 -30.01 14.19 -28.52
CA VAL A 733 -31.46 14.18 -28.71
C VAL A 733 -31.93 15.63 -28.61
N GLN A 734 -32.48 16.18 -29.70
CA GLN A 734 -33.17 17.47 -29.69
C GLN A 734 -34.57 17.34 -29.10
#